data_AF-A0A2N0PVR0-F1
#
_entry.id   AF-A0A2N0PVR0-F1
#
_cell.length_a   1.000
_cell.length_b   1.000
_cell.length_c   1.000
_cell.angle_alpha   90.00
_cell.angle_beta   90.00
_cell.angle_gamma   90.00
#
_symmetry.space_group_name_H-M   'P 1'
#
loop_
_entity.id
_entity.type
_entity.pdbx_description
1 polymer ?
#
loop_
_entity_poly.entity_id
_entity_poly.type
_entity_poly.pdbx_seq_one_letter_code
_entity_poly.pdbx_strand_id
1 'polypeptide(L)'
;MKSICLVDRVKWKFAGNMNPHAFDFGDVDNDKDNEFVIGNLKGELSVFKGISSANDGQPYVTCSGLGTITCVAVGDIKNSGKNSIVCINAEGQCHIFDLLSSNESAPTTHDENIPTSSKKSNDAQTPAMRPLIIEGPKVIEQPTLTLSVPVNCNRILIADIDDDGINEIILARTDRVLQVFNFQIPSPPIDSTASIKASLIEEQPYLEEKKKWYFDGQITSLSTAKDPTTSSSLLIIGQPGGHFIIIEKNDKEISSPTQVSGDQSGEEFTEVSTEIVKGTKFKNGKCVDVLALITMDGKFTLYDLQNSSMSHHELQGTHKLFGMASIDLCINDESLDKKILNDSEKSTKKYNNVFVVCAWNGCTYVIDHDFNVVKFEFEGRVCAFAAGQYAITPGHNVNCFLYVDFEDQITVYYNLRINTKPVTNFMEIMRDQFDKFDELLKDRVQDYDQEKAALSNGSFQSTSHIAEFFHQCLYQLDDYKNMKAKLIEEVEELKGKKHEEKKPNETRDNSELVEENRSLESDQKKESDTEQPEPRNNQNKHDDYVLISGKQDIVQDVETQELEGNKVIRNVQDVETQELEGNKVIRNVQDVETQELEGNKVIRNVQDVETQELEGNKVIRNVQDVETQELEGNKVIRNVQDVETQELEGNKVIRNVQDVETQELERNKVIRNVLSEMNSGVGEGNGVIQNQTTNTDKQQLYSESAHEIQSSVNVDNSTNEIPSIQEFDEE
;
A
#
# COMPACT_ATOMS: atom_id res chain seq x y z
N MET A 1 2.31 13.05 -6.46
CA MET A 1 2.07 11.62 -6.21
C MET A 1 3.41 10.87 -6.22
N LYS A 2 3.68 10.02 -5.23
CA LYS A 2 4.90 9.18 -5.16
C LYS A 2 4.53 7.71 -5.35
N SER A 3 5.30 6.93 -6.08
CA SER A 3 5.09 5.47 -6.14
C SER A 3 5.92 4.75 -5.07
N ILE A 4 5.37 3.69 -4.49
CA ILE A 4 6.05 2.81 -3.53
C ILE A 4 5.99 1.35 -3.96
N CYS A 5 6.83 0.52 -3.35
CA CYS A 5 6.76 -0.93 -3.44
C CYS A 5 6.58 -1.51 -2.03
N LEU A 6 5.67 -2.48 -1.91
CA LEU A 6 5.50 -3.26 -0.70
C LEU A 6 6.13 -4.64 -0.93
N VAL A 7 6.82 -5.16 0.09
CA VAL A 7 7.68 -6.35 -0.05
C VAL A 7 7.10 -7.52 0.73
N ASP A 8 6.78 -7.30 2.00
CA ASP A 8 6.31 -8.34 2.91
C ASP A 8 4.86 -8.69 2.57
N ARG A 9 4.63 -9.92 2.10
CA ARG A 9 3.31 -10.41 1.69
C ARG A 9 3.12 -11.90 1.94
N VAL A 10 1.88 -12.30 2.17
CA VAL A 10 1.43 -13.70 2.11
C VAL A 10 0.31 -13.87 1.10
N LYS A 11 0.18 -15.09 0.59
CA LYS A 11 -0.84 -15.46 -0.40
C LYS A 11 -1.65 -16.64 0.10
N TRP A 12 -2.96 -16.54 0.03
CA TRP A 12 -3.90 -17.60 0.35
C TRP A 12 -4.83 -17.83 -0.84
N LYS A 13 -5.59 -18.93 -0.82
CA LYS A 13 -6.59 -19.22 -1.84
C LYS A 13 -7.98 -19.22 -1.22
N PHE A 14 -8.92 -18.58 -1.90
CA PHE A 14 -10.33 -18.63 -1.55
C PHE A 14 -11.15 -18.56 -2.84
N ALA A 15 -11.76 -19.69 -3.19
CA ALA A 15 -12.33 -19.88 -4.51
C ALA A 15 -13.73 -19.28 -4.63
N GLY A 16 -14.02 -18.71 -5.80
CA GLY A 16 -15.34 -18.27 -6.18
C GLY A 16 -15.54 -16.76 -6.07
N ASN A 17 -16.39 -16.26 -6.96
CA ASN A 17 -16.79 -14.86 -6.99
C ASN A 17 -17.33 -14.42 -5.63
N MET A 18 -17.03 -13.19 -5.25
CA MET A 18 -17.48 -12.58 -4.00
C MET A 18 -18.15 -11.25 -4.25
N ASN A 19 -19.01 -10.85 -3.31
CA ASN A 19 -19.52 -9.50 -3.25
C ASN A 19 -18.44 -8.60 -2.61
N PRO A 20 -18.20 -7.36 -3.07
CA PRO A 20 -17.19 -6.47 -2.49
C PRO A 20 -17.39 -6.09 -1.02
N HIS A 21 -18.45 -6.55 -0.37
CA HIS A 21 -18.79 -6.29 1.03
C HIS A 21 -18.95 -7.56 1.86
N ALA A 22 -18.62 -8.72 1.28
CA ALA A 22 -18.68 -10.02 1.93
C ALA A 22 -17.36 -10.35 2.67
N PHE A 23 -16.77 -9.37 3.36
CA PHE A 23 -15.59 -9.57 4.18
C PHE A 23 -15.58 -8.58 5.35
N ASP A 24 -14.83 -8.89 6.40
CA ASP A 24 -14.52 -7.94 7.47
C ASP A 24 -13.25 -8.33 8.24
N PHE A 25 -12.67 -7.36 8.96
CA PHE A 25 -11.62 -7.62 9.95
C PHE A 25 -12.20 -7.56 11.35
N GLY A 26 -11.78 -8.46 12.22
CA GLY A 26 -12.12 -8.36 13.63
C GLY A 26 -11.68 -9.58 14.43
N ASP A 27 -11.68 -9.41 15.74
CA ASP A 27 -11.40 -10.46 16.72
C ASP A 27 -12.62 -11.38 16.85
N VAL A 28 -12.67 -12.42 16.02
CA VAL A 28 -13.87 -13.28 15.87
C VAL A 28 -13.95 -14.37 16.91
N ASP A 29 -12.82 -14.80 17.47
CA ASP A 29 -12.75 -15.80 18.54
C ASP A 29 -12.43 -15.20 19.92
N ASN A 30 -12.45 -13.87 20.02
CA ASN A 30 -12.37 -13.09 21.25
C ASN A 30 -11.05 -13.27 22.01
N ASP A 31 -9.94 -13.44 21.30
CA ASP A 31 -8.59 -13.57 21.84
C ASP A 31 -7.73 -12.30 21.71
N LYS A 32 -8.32 -11.21 21.19
CA LYS A 32 -7.74 -9.88 20.92
C LYS A 32 -6.85 -9.81 19.68
N ASP A 33 -6.70 -10.90 18.93
CA ASP A 33 -6.09 -10.88 17.62
C ASP A 33 -7.17 -10.67 16.56
N ASN A 34 -6.90 -9.84 15.56
CA ASN A 34 -7.86 -9.61 14.49
C ASN A 34 -7.67 -10.66 13.38
N GLU A 35 -8.73 -11.39 13.08
CA GLU A 35 -8.83 -12.27 11.93
C GLU A 35 -9.37 -11.53 10.70
N PHE A 36 -9.30 -12.22 9.57
CA PHE A 36 -9.95 -11.80 8.33
C PHE A 36 -11.03 -12.80 7.97
N VAL A 37 -12.27 -12.33 7.86
CA VAL A 37 -13.44 -13.13 7.46
C VAL A 37 -13.81 -12.79 6.03
N ILE A 38 -14.15 -13.80 5.24
CA ILE A 38 -14.55 -13.62 3.85
C ILE A 38 -15.61 -14.64 3.43
N GLY A 39 -16.57 -14.21 2.62
CA GLY A 39 -17.64 -15.02 2.06
C GLY A 39 -17.74 -14.90 0.54
N ASN A 40 -18.19 -15.97 -0.12
CA ASN A 40 -18.39 -16.01 -1.57
C ASN A 40 -19.87 -16.20 -1.98
N LEU A 41 -20.14 -16.02 -3.26
CA LEU A 41 -21.47 -16.19 -3.85
C LEU A 41 -21.96 -17.65 -3.88
N LYS A 42 -21.08 -18.63 -3.57
CA LYS A 42 -21.45 -20.05 -3.45
C LYS A 42 -21.95 -20.41 -2.04
N GLY A 43 -21.91 -19.46 -1.10
CA GLY A 43 -22.32 -19.70 0.28
C GLY A 43 -21.26 -20.34 1.14
N GLU A 44 -20.00 -20.13 0.81
CA GLU A 44 -18.85 -20.48 1.64
C GLU A 44 -18.36 -19.25 2.39
N LEU A 45 -18.22 -19.37 3.70
CA LEU A 45 -17.64 -18.38 4.61
C LEU A 45 -16.36 -18.98 5.19
N SER A 46 -15.26 -18.23 5.13
CA SER A 46 -13.96 -18.65 5.66
C SER A 46 -13.34 -17.58 6.55
N VAL A 47 -12.60 -18.02 7.57
CA VAL A 47 -11.86 -17.18 8.51
C VAL A 47 -10.38 -17.51 8.39
N PHE A 48 -9.54 -16.50 8.21
CA PHE A 48 -8.09 -16.62 8.17
C PHE A 48 -7.48 -16.02 9.43
N LYS A 49 -6.62 -16.78 10.13
CA LYS A 49 -6.00 -16.40 11.41
C LYS A 49 -4.49 -16.67 11.37
N GLY A 50 -3.70 -15.60 11.47
CA GLY A 50 -2.23 -15.66 11.50
C GLY A 50 -1.56 -16.19 10.23
N ILE A 51 -0.22 -16.07 10.22
CA ILE A 51 0.68 -16.71 9.27
C ILE A 51 1.49 -17.75 10.06
N SER A 52 1.13 -19.02 9.93
CA SER A 52 1.89 -20.12 10.52
C SER A 52 2.32 -21.11 9.45
N SER A 53 3.53 -21.64 9.59
CA SER A 53 4.09 -22.68 8.71
C SER A 53 3.26 -23.97 8.67
N ALA A 54 2.29 -24.13 9.58
CA ALA A 54 1.38 -25.27 9.63
C ALA A 54 0.12 -25.09 8.75
N ASN A 55 -0.31 -23.86 8.45
CA ASN A 55 -1.54 -23.54 7.73
C ASN A 55 -1.22 -22.78 6.44
N ASP A 56 -0.38 -23.37 5.58
CA ASP A 56 0.06 -22.79 4.30
C ASP A 56 -1.13 -22.49 3.37
N GLY A 57 -1.69 -21.30 3.50
CA GLY A 57 -2.78 -20.80 2.66
C GLY A 57 -4.18 -21.30 2.97
N GLN A 58 -4.39 -22.05 4.07
CA GLN A 58 -5.71 -22.60 4.42
C GLN A 58 -6.44 -21.77 5.47
N PRO A 59 -7.78 -21.67 5.36
CA PRO A 59 -8.59 -21.00 6.37
C PRO A 59 -8.58 -21.75 7.71
N TYR A 60 -8.60 -21.01 8.81
CA TYR A 60 -8.75 -21.52 10.16
C TYR A 60 -10.14 -22.13 10.40
N VAL A 61 -11.18 -21.47 9.88
CA VAL A 61 -12.57 -21.93 9.96
C VAL A 61 -13.22 -21.79 8.59
N THR A 62 -13.99 -22.80 8.18
CA THR A 62 -14.86 -22.72 6.99
C THR A 62 -16.26 -23.24 7.30
N CYS A 63 -17.28 -22.57 6.78
CA CYS A 63 -18.67 -23.01 6.76
C CYS A 63 -19.24 -22.88 5.35
N SER A 64 -20.04 -23.84 4.91
CA SER A 64 -20.60 -23.87 3.54
C SER A 64 -22.10 -24.08 3.57
N GLY A 65 -22.79 -23.74 2.47
CA GLY A 65 -24.24 -23.91 2.36
C GLY A 65 -25.05 -22.76 2.96
N LEU A 66 -24.45 -21.57 3.05
CA LEU A 66 -25.06 -20.37 3.64
C LEU A 66 -25.89 -19.54 2.65
N GLY A 67 -26.17 -20.04 1.44
CA GLY A 67 -26.81 -19.26 0.38
C GLY A 67 -25.88 -18.20 -0.20
N THR A 68 -26.38 -17.32 -1.07
CA THR A 68 -25.50 -16.35 -1.75
C THR A 68 -25.08 -15.24 -0.77
N ILE A 69 -23.84 -15.25 -0.28
CA ILE A 69 -23.37 -14.27 0.72
C ILE A 69 -23.25 -12.88 0.08
N THR A 70 -23.93 -11.89 0.66
CA THR A 70 -23.95 -10.51 0.15
C THR A 70 -23.10 -9.56 0.97
N CYS A 71 -23.13 -9.68 2.30
CA CYS A 71 -22.30 -8.88 3.19
C CYS A 71 -21.99 -9.58 4.51
N VAL A 72 -20.85 -9.21 5.11
CA VAL A 72 -20.35 -9.76 6.38
C VAL A 72 -19.93 -8.61 7.30
N ALA A 73 -20.16 -8.77 8.60
CA ALA A 73 -19.60 -7.90 9.64
C ALA A 73 -19.13 -8.72 10.84
N VAL A 74 -18.17 -8.19 11.58
CA VAL A 74 -17.72 -8.71 12.87
C VAL A 74 -18.02 -7.67 13.95
N GLY A 75 -18.72 -8.08 15.01
CA GLY A 75 -19.02 -7.19 16.12
C GLY A 75 -19.89 -7.80 17.21
N ASP A 76 -20.05 -7.08 18.32
CA ASP A 76 -20.84 -7.50 19.48
C ASP A 76 -22.35 -7.28 19.27
N ILE A 77 -22.92 -8.07 18.36
CA ILE A 77 -24.35 -8.07 18.02
C ILE A 77 -25.26 -8.46 19.20
N LYS A 78 -24.76 -9.27 20.14
CA LYS A 78 -25.52 -9.75 21.30
C LYS A 78 -25.39 -8.86 22.53
N ASN A 79 -24.60 -7.78 22.44
CA ASN A 79 -24.36 -6.85 23.54
C ASN A 79 -23.84 -7.53 24.81
N SER A 80 -22.91 -8.47 24.61
CA SER A 80 -22.33 -9.33 25.63
C SER A 80 -20.86 -9.01 25.93
N GLY A 81 -20.29 -8.05 25.20
CA GLY A 81 -18.86 -7.73 25.18
C GLY A 81 -18.03 -8.72 24.36
N LYS A 82 -18.67 -9.60 23.56
CA LYS A 82 -18.00 -10.58 22.70
C LYS A 82 -18.45 -10.40 21.25
N ASN A 83 -17.50 -10.41 20.34
CA ASN A 83 -17.77 -10.34 18.91
C ASN A 83 -18.32 -11.66 18.39
N SER A 84 -19.19 -11.54 17.39
CA SER A 84 -19.69 -12.62 16.55
C SER A 84 -19.47 -12.26 15.09
N ILE A 85 -19.40 -13.28 14.22
CA ILE A 85 -19.47 -13.07 12.77
C ILE A 85 -20.95 -13.02 12.38
N VAL A 86 -21.35 -11.99 11.64
CA VAL A 86 -22.70 -11.82 11.12
C VAL A 86 -22.64 -11.84 9.60
N CYS A 87 -23.25 -12.85 8.99
CA CYS A 87 -23.23 -13.09 7.56
C CYS A 87 -24.66 -13.01 7.01
N ILE A 88 -24.89 -12.12 6.05
CA ILE A 88 -26.18 -11.97 5.37
C ILE A 88 -26.12 -12.60 3.99
N ASN A 89 -27.18 -13.32 3.63
CA ASN A 89 -27.34 -13.89 2.29
C ASN A 89 -28.46 -13.19 1.49
N ALA A 90 -28.48 -13.44 0.17
CA ALA A 90 -29.45 -12.87 -0.75
C ALA A 90 -30.88 -13.38 -0.47
N GLU A 91 -31.01 -14.54 0.17
CA GLU A 91 -32.26 -15.20 0.52
C GLU A 91 -32.94 -14.59 1.76
N GLY A 92 -32.33 -13.58 2.40
CA GLY A 92 -32.91 -12.89 3.56
C GLY A 92 -32.66 -13.63 4.88
N GLN A 93 -31.53 -14.33 4.99
CA GLN A 93 -31.09 -14.98 6.21
C GLN A 93 -29.87 -14.25 6.79
N CYS A 94 -29.87 -14.11 8.11
CA CYS A 94 -28.80 -13.59 8.93
C CYS A 94 -28.21 -14.74 9.74
N HIS A 95 -27.04 -15.21 9.33
CA HIS A 95 -26.30 -16.27 9.98
C HIS A 95 -25.31 -15.66 10.98
N ILE A 96 -25.41 -16.05 12.25
CA ILE A 96 -24.54 -15.59 13.34
C ILE A 96 -23.65 -16.75 13.75
N PHE A 97 -22.34 -16.49 13.84
CA PHE A 97 -21.34 -17.46 14.31
C PHE A 97 -20.63 -16.93 15.55
N ASP A 98 -20.67 -17.73 16.60
CA ASP A 98 -19.92 -17.53 17.83
C ASP A 98 -18.75 -18.50 17.88
N LEU A 99 -17.55 -18.02 17.60
CA LEU A 99 -16.35 -18.84 17.69
C LEU A 99 -15.84 -18.86 19.13
N LEU A 100 -15.41 -20.04 19.59
CA LEU A 100 -14.83 -20.23 20.91
C LEU A 100 -13.30 -20.15 20.81
N SER A 101 -12.69 -19.37 21.70
CA SER A 101 -11.23 -19.36 21.84
C SER A 101 -10.71 -20.76 22.18
N SER A 102 -9.56 -21.15 21.61
CA SER A 102 -8.89 -22.42 21.92
C SER A 102 -8.44 -22.55 23.39
N ASN A 103 -8.55 -21.47 24.18
CA ASN A 103 -8.20 -21.43 25.59
C ASN A 103 -9.38 -21.79 26.52
N GLU A 104 -10.61 -21.90 26.02
CA GLU A 104 -11.80 -22.31 26.76
C GLU A 104 -12.25 -23.74 26.38
N SER A 105 -11.35 -24.73 26.43
CA SER A 105 -11.81 -26.13 26.53
C SER A 105 -12.46 -26.33 27.90
N ALA A 106 -13.77 -26.63 27.89
CA ALA A 106 -14.66 -26.76 29.05
C ALA A 106 -14.08 -27.53 30.26
N PRO A 107 -14.51 -27.22 31.50
CA PRO A 107 -14.11 -27.97 32.68
C PRO A 107 -14.68 -29.39 32.60
N THR A 108 -13.82 -30.37 32.36
CA THR A 108 -14.18 -31.78 32.51
C THR A 108 -14.50 -32.06 33.97
N THR A 109 -15.78 -32.23 34.28
CA THR A 109 -16.24 -32.83 35.52
C THR A 109 -15.82 -34.30 35.55
N HIS A 110 -14.72 -34.61 36.22
CA HIS A 110 -14.53 -35.89 36.89
C HIS A 110 -13.66 -35.67 38.15
N ASP A 111 -14.33 -35.64 39.30
CA ASP A 111 -13.74 -35.83 40.62
C ASP A 111 -13.06 -37.21 40.69
N GLU A 112 -11.82 -37.27 41.18
CA GLU A 112 -11.48 -37.92 42.46
C GLU A 112 -9.96 -37.87 42.80
N ASN A 113 -9.66 -37.34 44.00
CA ASN A 113 -8.63 -37.76 44.98
C ASN A 113 -7.09 -37.43 44.82
N ILE A 114 -6.71 -36.23 45.31
CA ILE A 114 -5.66 -35.82 46.30
C ILE A 114 -4.71 -36.95 46.84
N PRO A 115 -3.35 -36.78 47.09
CA PRO A 115 -2.73 -35.65 47.81
C PRO A 115 -1.33 -35.11 47.42
N THR A 116 -1.24 -33.78 47.52
CA THR A 116 -0.16 -32.92 48.07
C THR A 116 1.30 -33.41 48.08
N SER A 117 2.19 -32.66 47.40
CA SER A 117 3.40 -32.17 48.08
C SER A 117 3.90 -30.86 47.46
N SER A 118 4.26 -29.95 48.35
CA SER A 118 4.78 -28.61 48.15
C SER A 118 6.21 -28.62 47.64
N LYS A 119 6.52 -27.72 46.71
CA LYS A 119 7.78 -26.96 46.67
C LYS A 119 7.66 -25.77 45.72
N LYS A 120 7.64 -24.59 46.33
CA LYS A 120 7.95 -23.31 45.67
C LYS A 120 9.46 -23.30 45.42
N SER A 121 9.87 -23.08 44.18
CA SER A 121 11.18 -22.54 43.86
C SER A 121 11.00 -21.48 42.78
N ASN A 122 11.25 -20.24 43.18
CA ASN A 122 11.40 -19.10 42.30
C ASN A 122 12.67 -19.30 41.49
N ASP A 123 12.57 -19.34 40.17
CA ASP A 123 13.67 -18.97 39.29
C ASP A 123 13.09 -18.15 38.13
N ALA A 124 13.57 -16.90 38.05
CA ALA A 124 13.34 -16.02 36.93
C ALA A 124 14.09 -16.60 35.72
N GLN A 125 13.35 -17.27 34.83
CA GLN A 125 13.81 -17.64 33.51
C GLN A 125 13.01 -16.89 32.47
N THR A 126 13.75 -16.10 31.70
CA THR A 126 13.54 -15.57 30.35
C THR A 126 12.30 -16.17 29.65
N PRO A 127 11.42 -15.37 29.01
CA PRO A 127 10.27 -15.90 28.30
C PRO A 127 10.75 -16.71 27.10
N ALA A 128 10.93 -18.01 27.30
CA ALA A 128 11.11 -18.96 26.23
C ALA A 128 9.81 -19.01 25.43
N MET A 129 9.91 -18.72 24.12
CA MET A 129 8.85 -18.95 23.14
C MET A 129 8.34 -20.38 23.32
N ARG A 130 7.13 -20.53 23.85
CA ARG A 130 6.36 -21.76 23.69
C ARG A 130 5.70 -21.67 22.30
N PRO A 131 5.87 -22.67 21.41
CA PRO A 131 5.13 -22.68 20.17
C PRO A 131 3.65 -22.84 20.51
N LEU A 132 2.83 -21.84 20.17
CA LEU A 132 1.38 -22.00 20.20
C LEU A 132 1.02 -22.98 19.08
N ILE A 133 0.40 -24.10 19.44
CA ILE A 133 -0.18 -25.03 18.49
C ILE A 133 -1.46 -24.36 18.01
N ILE A 134 -1.41 -23.73 16.83
CA ILE A 134 -2.63 -23.33 16.12
C ILE A 134 -3.29 -24.64 15.69
N GLU A 135 -4.48 -24.93 16.21
CA GLU A 135 -5.26 -26.10 15.81
C GLU A 135 -5.52 -26.06 14.30
N GLY A 136 -5.52 -27.23 13.66
CA GLY A 136 -5.72 -27.34 12.20
C GLY A 136 -7.07 -26.79 11.74
N PRO A 137 -7.29 -26.70 10.41
CA PRO A 137 -8.50 -26.13 9.82
C PRO A 137 -9.77 -26.80 10.37
N LYS A 138 -10.70 -25.99 10.88
CA LYS A 138 -11.98 -26.41 11.46
C LYS A 138 -13.11 -26.19 10.45
N VAL A 139 -13.90 -27.22 10.21
CA VAL A 139 -15.14 -27.09 9.43
C VAL A 139 -16.30 -26.95 10.42
N ILE A 140 -17.06 -25.86 10.29
CA ILE A 140 -18.29 -25.65 11.04
C ILE A 140 -19.46 -26.06 10.14
N GLU A 141 -20.26 -27.02 10.59
CA GLU A 141 -21.37 -27.54 9.79
C GLU A 141 -22.54 -26.56 9.68
N GLN A 142 -22.80 -25.75 10.72
CA GLN A 142 -23.94 -24.83 10.78
C GLN A 142 -23.63 -23.57 11.60
N PRO A 143 -24.27 -22.43 11.29
CA PRO A 143 -24.20 -21.23 12.12
C PRO A 143 -24.76 -21.47 13.52
N THR A 144 -24.29 -20.68 14.49
CA THR A 144 -24.79 -20.72 15.87
C THR A 144 -26.27 -20.35 15.93
N LEU A 145 -26.67 -19.37 15.12
CA LEU A 145 -28.05 -18.91 15.02
C LEU A 145 -28.34 -18.44 13.59
N THR A 146 -29.55 -18.68 13.09
CA THR A 146 -30.02 -18.12 11.82
C THR A 146 -31.33 -17.39 12.05
N LEU A 147 -31.34 -16.10 11.74
CA LEU A 147 -32.50 -15.22 11.87
C LEU A 147 -32.96 -14.74 10.50
N SER A 148 -34.24 -14.38 10.39
CA SER A 148 -34.76 -13.78 9.16
C SER A 148 -34.48 -12.29 9.12
N VAL A 149 -34.06 -11.80 7.97
CA VAL A 149 -33.88 -10.38 7.66
C VAL A 149 -34.55 -10.05 6.32
N PRO A 150 -34.74 -8.76 5.99
CA PRO A 150 -35.17 -8.39 4.66
C PRO A 150 -34.23 -8.93 3.57
N VAL A 151 -34.78 -9.22 2.39
CA VAL A 151 -33.98 -9.55 1.20
C VAL A 151 -33.29 -8.30 0.63
N ASN A 152 -32.34 -8.52 -0.27
CA ASN A 152 -31.58 -7.49 -0.98
C ASN A 152 -30.66 -6.64 -0.10
N CYS A 153 -30.27 -7.12 1.08
CA CYS A 153 -29.25 -6.49 1.91
C CYS A 153 -27.87 -6.62 1.24
N ASN A 154 -27.16 -5.50 1.09
CA ASN A 154 -25.84 -5.43 0.44
C ASN A 154 -24.77 -4.76 1.31
N ARG A 155 -25.13 -4.15 2.44
CA ARG A 155 -24.22 -3.66 3.48
C ARG A 155 -24.78 -3.98 4.85
N ILE A 156 -23.88 -4.20 5.78
CA ILE A 156 -24.16 -4.36 7.20
C ILE A 156 -23.20 -3.48 7.98
N LEU A 157 -23.69 -2.94 9.10
CA LEU A 157 -22.89 -2.26 10.10
C LEU A 157 -23.43 -2.69 11.48
N ILE A 158 -22.53 -2.92 12.44
CA ILE A 158 -22.88 -3.21 13.83
C ILE A 158 -22.32 -2.09 14.68
N ALA A 159 -23.19 -1.26 15.24
CA ALA A 159 -22.79 -0.11 16.04
C ALA A 159 -23.99 0.40 16.84
N ASP A 160 -23.71 1.00 18.00
CA ASP A 160 -24.65 1.86 18.73
C ASP A 160 -24.79 3.20 17.98
N ILE A 161 -25.97 3.44 17.40
CA ILE A 161 -26.25 4.66 16.61
C ILE A 161 -27.08 5.70 17.35
N ASP A 162 -27.67 5.38 18.50
CA ASP A 162 -28.52 6.30 19.27
C ASP A 162 -28.02 6.61 20.69
N ASP A 163 -26.82 6.13 21.03
CA ASP A 163 -26.14 6.27 22.32
C ASP A 163 -26.87 5.57 23.49
N ASP A 164 -27.66 4.50 23.23
CA ASP A 164 -28.32 3.71 24.27
C ASP A 164 -27.40 2.66 24.93
N GLY A 165 -26.18 2.48 24.39
CA GLY A 165 -25.18 1.52 24.85
C GLY A 165 -25.37 0.10 24.31
N ILE A 166 -26.33 -0.10 23.39
CA ILE A 166 -26.65 -1.36 22.73
C ILE A 166 -26.29 -1.20 21.25
N ASN A 167 -25.47 -2.09 20.73
CA ASN A 167 -25.19 -2.17 19.31
C ASN A 167 -26.43 -2.66 18.54
N GLU A 168 -26.79 -1.91 17.50
CA GLU A 168 -27.77 -2.34 16.53
C GLU A 168 -27.15 -2.98 15.30
N ILE A 169 -27.99 -3.69 14.54
CA ILE A 169 -27.66 -4.19 13.21
C ILE A 169 -28.30 -3.25 12.20
N ILE A 170 -27.47 -2.56 11.43
CA ILE A 170 -27.89 -1.64 10.39
C ILE A 170 -27.70 -2.32 9.04
N LEU A 171 -28.80 -2.53 8.31
CA LEU A 171 -28.82 -3.18 7.00
C LEU A 171 -29.21 -2.18 5.93
N ALA A 172 -28.30 -1.92 4.98
CA ALA A 172 -28.65 -1.21 3.75
C ALA A 172 -29.05 -2.19 2.66
N ARG A 173 -30.07 -1.82 1.90
CA ARG A 173 -30.66 -2.63 0.85
C ARG A 173 -30.54 -1.95 -0.49
N THR A 174 -30.49 -2.74 -1.57
CA THR A 174 -30.39 -2.22 -2.95
C THR A 174 -31.68 -1.53 -3.43
N ASP A 175 -32.77 -1.61 -2.67
CA ASP A 175 -34.01 -0.87 -2.90
C ASP A 175 -34.07 0.46 -2.14
N ARG A 176 -32.90 1.01 -1.78
CA ARG A 176 -32.74 2.35 -1.17
C ARG A 176 -33.35 2.46 0.23
N VAL A 177 -33.44 1.33 0.91
CA VAL A 177 -33.96 1.21 2.27
C VAL A 177 -32.82 0.93 3.24
N LEU A 178 -32.80 1.67 4.35
CA LEU A 178 -31.96 1.36 5.50
C LEU A 178 -32.86 0.90 6.64
N GLN A 179 -32.59 -0.28 7.20
CA GLN A 179 -33.33 -0.84 8.32
C GLN A 179 -32.38 -1.14 9.48
N VAL A 180 -32.83 -0.84 10.69
CA VAL A 180 -32.07 -1.00 11.93
C VAL A 180 -32.81 -1.95 12.85
N PHE A 181 -32.08 -2.91 13.39
CA PHE A 181 -32.62 -3.96 14.23
C PHE A 181 -31.85 -4.07 15.56
N ASN A 182 -32.58 -4.38 16.62
CA ASN A 182 -32.01 -4.80 17.89
C ASN A 182 -32.06 -6.32 18.01
N PHE A 183 -30.98 -6.91 18.50
CA PHE A 183 -30.97 -8.32 18.86
C PHE A 183 -31.67 -8.52 20.21
N GLN A 184 -32.72 -9.35 20.23
CA GLN A 184 -33.48 -9.63 21.44
C GLN A 184 -33.32 -11.10 21.85
N ILE A 185 -33.08 -11.30 23.15
CA ILE A 185 -33.20 -12.62 23.80
C ILE A 185 -34.47 -12.57 24.64
N PRO A 186 -35.50 -13.36 24.30
CA PRO A 186 -36.72 -13.41 25.09
C PRO A 186 -36.45 -13.75 26.56
N SER A 187 -36.83 -12.86 27.47
CA SER A 187 -36.78 -13.16 28.91
C SER A 187 -38.05 -13.91 29.33
N PRO A 188 -37.97 -14.98 30.15
CA PRO A 188 -39.16 -15.63 30.66
C PRO A 188 -40.01 -14.64 31.49
N PRO A 189 -41.35 -14.71 31.41
CA PRO A 189 -42.22 -13.74 32.06
C PRO A 189 -42.06 -13.75 33.59
N ILE A 190 -41.70 -12.59 34.14
CA ILE A 190 -41.57 -12.35 35.58
C ILE A 190 -42.98 -12.04 36.13
N ASP A 191 -43.84 -13.04 36.24
CA ASP A 191 -45.09 -12.90 37.00
C ASP A 191 -45.16 -13.91 38.15
N SER A 192 -45.05 -13.38 39.36
CA SER A 192 -44.97 -14.14 40.62
C SER A 192 -46.33 -14.64 41.13
N THR A 193 -47.42 -14.56 40.34
CA THR A 193 -48.77 -14.91 40.83
C THR A 193 -49.68 -15.56 39.78
N ALA A 194 -49.18 -16.51 38.99
CA ALA A 194 -50.06 -17.43 38.27
C ALA A 194 -49.46 -18.84 38.16
N SER A 195 -50.11 -19.77 38.86
CA SER A 195 -49.76 -21.20 38.89
C SER A 195 -49.94 -21.89 37.54
N ILE A 196 -48.93 -22.68 37.17
CA ILE A 196 -49.04 -23.99 36.51
C ILE A 196 -49.74 -23.97 35.13
N LYS A 197 -48.96 -23.54 34.12
CA LYS A 197 -48.79 -24.12 32.77
C LYS A 197 -47.95 -23.13 31.94
N ALA A 198 -46.76 -22.78 32.42
CA ALA A 198 -45.77 -22.11 31.58
C ALA A 198 -45.28 -23.16 30.57
N SER A 199 -45.87 -23.09 29.37
CA SER A 199 -45.53 -23.96 28.25
C SER A 199 -44.03 -23.85 27.98
N LEU A 200 -43.38 -24.99 27.80
CA LEU A 200 -42.00 -25.17 27.36
C LEU A 200 -41.81 -24.65 25.93
N ILE A 201 -42.00 -23.36 25.72
CA ILE A 201 -41.62 -22.67 24.49
C ILE A 201 -40.46 -21.78 24.90
N GLU A 202 -39.24 -22.30 24.74
CA GLU A 202 -38.05 -21.45 24.68
C GLU A 202 -38.27 -20.53 23.48
N GLU A 203 -38.73 -19.31 23.74
CA GLU A 203 -38.86 -18.30 22.71
C GLU A 203 -37.46 -18.08 22.11
N GLN A 204 -37.36 -18.25 20.79
CA GLN A 204 -36.11 -18.16 20.07
C GLN A 204 -35.66 -16.68 19.99
N PRO A 205 -34.35 -16.39 20.01
CA PRO A 205 -33.85 -15.05 19.75
C PRO A 205 -34.39 -14.50 18.43
N TYR A 206 -34.60 -13.20 18.36
CA TYR A 206 -35.13 -12.55 17.15
C TYR A 206 -34.55 -11.14 16.97
N LEU A 207 -34.71 -10.61 15.77
CA LEU A 207 -34.37 -9.22 15.44
C LEU A 207 -35.62 -8.36 15.51
N GLU A 208 -35.63 -7.38 16.41
CA GLU A 208 -36.69 -6.40 16.54
C GLU A 208 -36.38 -5.19 15.66
N GLU A 209 -37.25 -4.86 14.71
CA GLU A 209 -37.07 -3.66 13.87
C GLU A 209 -37.22 -2.41 14.75
N LYS A 210 -36.13 -1.67 14.94
CA LYS A 210 -36.08 -0.41 15.67
C LYS A 210 -36.47 0.74 14.76
N LYS A 211 -35.90 0.77 13.54
CA LYS A 211 -36.10 1.91 12.64
C LYS A 211 -35.89 1.60 11.16
N LYS A 212 -36.50 2.44 10.31
CA LYS A 212 -36.47 2.34 8.85
C LYS A 212 -36.44 3.70 8.18
N TRP A 213 -35.57 3.87 7.19
CA TRP A 213 -35.45 5.05 6.33
C TRP A 213 -35.54 4.67 4.85
N TYR A 214 -36.00 5.62 4.03
CA TYR A 214 -36.13 5.50 2.58
C TYR A 214 -35.39 6.66 1.92
N PHE A 215 -34.56 6.37 0.93
CA PHE A 215 -33.74 7.37 0.26
C PHE A 215 -34.05 7.45 -1.22
N ASP A 216 -33.86 8.64 -1.80
CA ASP A 216 -34.06 8.87 -3.23
C ASP A 216 -32.95 8.20 -4.07
N GLY A 217 -31.72 8.19 -3.57
CA GLY A 217 -30.55 7.58 -4.21
C GLY A 217 -30.19 6.20 -3.63
N GLN A 218 -29.39 5.44 -4.39
CA GLN A 218 -28.83 4.17 -3.91
C GLN A 218 -27.96 4.38 -2.67
N ILE A 219 -27.98 3.42 -1.75
CA ILE A 219 -27.04 3.40 -0.62
C ILE A 219 -25.77 2.71 -1.10
N THR A 220 -24.70 3.49 -1.25
CA THR A 220 -23.42 3.01 -1.80
C THR A 220 -22.43 2.61 -0.71
N SER A 221 -22.48 3.27 0.45
CA SER A 221 -21.57 3.00 1.56
C SER A 221 -22.17 3.46 2.90
N LEU A 222 -21.71 2.89 4.01
CA LEU A 222 -22.14 3.20 5.36
C LEU A 222 -20.92 3.48 6.24
N SER A 223 -21.01 4.44 7.15
CA SER A 223 -19.99 4.71 8.17
C SER A 223 -20.64 5.27 9.44
N THR A 224 -19.94 5.17 10.56
CA THR A 224 -20.29 5.91 11.79
C THR A 224 -19.30 7.03 12.04
N ALA A 225 -19.75 8.09 12.69
CA ALA A 225 -18.91 9.15 13.23
C ALA A 225 -19.46 9.68 14.55
N LYS A 226 -18.72 10.55 15.21
CA LYS A 226 -19.17 11.29 16.38
C LYS A 226 -19.28 12.76 16.09
N ASP A 227 -20.37 13.36 16.60
CA ASP A 227 -20.51 14.80 16.58
C ASP A 227 -19.37 15.45 17.39
N PRO A 228 -18.63 16.41 16.82
CA PRO A 228 -17.43 16.95 17.45
C PRO A 228 -17.72 17.81 18.69
N THR A 229 -18.97 18.25 18.88
CA THR A 229 -19.37 19.11 19.99
C THR A 229 -19.99 18.29 21.12
N THR A 230 -20.91 17.40 20.78
CA THR A 230 -21.74 16.63 21.71
C THR A 230 -21.22 15.21 21.93
N SER A 231 -20.32 14.73 21.05
CA SER A 231 -19.82 13.35 21.02
C SER A 231 -20.90 12.29 20.83
N SER A 232 -22.10 12.68 20.37
CA SER A 232 -23.16 11.73 20.03
C SER A 232 -22.87 11.00 18.73
N SER A 233 -23.41 9.80 18.62
CA SER A 233 -23.29 8.98 17.42
C SER A 233 -23.98 9.63 16.21
N LEU A 234 -23.33 9.52 15.06
CA LEU A 234 -23.79 9.95 13.75
C LEU A 234 -23.71 8.76 12.80
N LEU A 235 -24.82 8.48 12.11
CA LEU A 235 -24.87 7.48 11.05
C LEU A 235 -24.70 8.18 9.70
N ILE A 236 -23.73 7.73 8.92
CA ILE A 236 -23.33 8.36 7.67
C ILE A 236 -23.65 7.41 6.51
N ILE A 237 -24.31 7.95 5.49
CA ILE A 237 -24.81 7.19 4.35
C ILE A 237 -24.24 7.83 3.08
N GLY A 238 -23.41 7.08 2.34
CA GLY A 238 -22.92 7.50 1.04
C GLY A 238 -23.94 7.23 -0.06
N GLN A 239 -24.14 8.21 -0.95
CA GLN A 239 -24.97 8.12 -2.15
C GLN A 239 -24.11 8.40 -3.40
N PRO A 240 -24.56 8.00 -4.60
CA PRO A 240 -23.84 8.25 -5.85
C PRO A 240 -23.50 9.74 -6.04
N GLY A 241 -22.49 10.06 -6.84
CA GLY A 241 -22.14 11.42 -7.24
C GLY A 241 -21.41 12.25 -6.17
N GLY A 242 -20.87 11.60 -5.12
CA GLY A 242 -20.24 12.28 -3.99
C GLY A 242 -21.24 12.86 -2.98
N HIS A 243 -22.52 12.49 -3.08
CA HIS A 243 -23.54 12.86 -2.10
C HIS A 243 -23.45 11.98 -0.84
N PHE A 244 -23.83 12.53 0.30
CA PHE A 244 -23.97 11.76 1.53
C PHE A 244 -25.01 12.38 2.46
N ILE A 245 -25.52 11.57 3.38
CA ILE A 245 -26.50 11.96 4.39
C ILE A 245 -25.93 11.62 5.77
N ILE A 246 -26.04 12.56 6.69
CA ILE A 246 -25.77 12.37 8.12
C ILE A 246 -27.11 12.25 8.83
N ILE A 247 -27.29 11.17 9.60
CA ILE A 247 -28.41 10.98 10.50
C ILE A 247 -27.89 11.16 11.93
N GLU A 248 -28.40 12.17 12.62
CA GLU A 248 -28.17 12.40 14.04
C GLU A 248 -29.04 11.45 14.88
N LYS A 249 -28.65 11.19 16.14
CA LYS A 249 -29.45 10.37 17.07
C LYS A 249 -30.88 10.85 17.34
N ASN A 250 -31.17 12.13 17.06
CA ASN A 250 -32.51 12.72 17.18
C ASN A 250 -33.32 12.57 15.89
N ASP A 251 -32.82 11.75 14.96
CA ASP A 251 -33.42 11.44 13.67
C ASP A 251 -33.41 12.58 12.65
N LYS A 252 -32.65 13.65 12.93
CA LYS A 252 -32.46 14.74 11.99
C LYS A 252 -31.50 14.30 10.88
N GLU A 253 -31.97 14.44 9.66
CA GLU A 253 -31.21 14.16 8.44
C GLU A 253 -30.57 15.45 7.91
N ILE A 254 -29.27 15.37 7.61
CA ILE A 254 -28.51 16.44 6.96
C ILE A 254 -27.92 15.86 5.68
N SER A 255 -28.42 16.30 4.53
CA SER A 255 -27.87 15.94 3.22
C SER A 255 -26.75 16.91 2.81
N SER A 256 -25.74 16.39 2.11
CA SER A 256 -24.62 17.17 1.61
C SER A 256 -24.11 16.62 0.27
N PRO A 257 -23.76 17.48 -0.70
CA PRO A 257 -24.01 18.93 -0.73
C PRO A 257 -25.51 19.29 -0.68
N THR A 258 -25.87 20.38 0.01
CA THR A 258 -27.25 20.86 0.10
C THR A 258 -27.74 21.25 -1.29
N GLN A 259 -28.81 20.63 -1.78
CA GLN A 259 -29.46 21.08 -3.02
C GLN A 259 -30.00 22.49 -2.81
N VAL A 260 -29.38 23.49 -3.43
CA VAL A 260 -29.91 24.84 -3.45
C VAL A 260 -31.07 24.86 -4.44
N SER A 261 -32.28 24.95 -3.91
CA SER A 261 -33.49 25.18 -4.71
C SER A 261 -33.39 26.54 -5.42
N GLY A 262 -32.79 26.57 -6.61
CA GLY A 262 -32.66 27.80 -7.39
C GLY A 262 -31.58 27.83 -8.47
N ASP A 263 -30.56 26.97 -8.45
CA ASP A 263 -29.54 26.97 -9.50
C ASP A 263 -29.88 25.97 -10.61
N GLN A 264 -30.26 26.49 -11.78
CA GLN A 264 -30.25 25.77 -13.06
C GLN A 264 -28.81 25.53 -13.57
N SER A 265 -27.89 25.16 -12.69
CA SER A 265 -26.64 24.52 -13.07
C SER A 265 -26.87 23.02 -12.91
N GLY A 266 -27.17 22.36 -14.03
CA GLY A 266 -27.48 20.93 -14.08
C GLY A 266 -26.28 20.06 -13.77
N GLU A 267 -25.82 20.02 -12.53
CA GLU A 267 -25.17 18.81 -12.02
C GLU A 267 -26.27 17.78 -11.80
N GLU A 268 -26.64 17.08 -12.89
CA GLU A 268 -27.42 15.85 -12.82
C GLU A 268 -26.80 14.94 -11.74
N PHE A 269 -27.63 14.23 -10.97
CA PHE A 269 -27.16 13.15 -10.11
C PHE A 269 -26.36 12.17 -10.96
N THR A 270 -25.04 12.30 -10.94
CA THR A 270 -24.19 11.36 -11.63
C THR A 270 -24.34 10.03 -10.89
N GLU A 271 -24.79 8.98 -11.58
CA GLU A 271 -24.95 7.63 -11.01
C GLU A 271 -23.58 6.94 -10.79
N VAL A 272 -22.60 7.71 -10.30
CA VAL A 272 -21.24 7.26 -10.04
C VAL A 272 -21.17 6.83 -8.58
N SER A 273 -20.83 5.56 -8.32
CA SER A 273 -20.74 5.05 -6.94
C SER A 273 -19.77 5.86 -6.08
N THR A 274 -20.08 6.00 -4.79
CA THR A 274 -19.28 6.73 -3.80
C THR A 274 -18.97 5.83 -2.62
N GLU A 275 -17.69 5.73 -2.26
CA GLU A 275 -17.29 5.17 -0.98
C GLU A 275 -17.12 6.30 0.04
N ILE A 276 -17.56 6.07 1.28
CA ILE A 276 -17.36 6.99 2.41
C ILE A 276 -16.76 6.25 3.60
N VAL A 277 -15.75 6.83 4.23
CA VAL A 277 -15.14 6.28 5.44
C VAL A 277 -14.88 7.38 6.46
N LYS A 278 -15.00 7.03 7.75
CA LYS A 278 -14.50 7.85 8.85
C LYS A 278 -12.99 7.67 9.00
N GLY A 279 -12.28 8.79 9.06
CA GLY A 279 -10.95 8.88 9.64
C GLY A 279 -10.92 9.79 10.86
N THR A 280 -9.78 9.84 11.54
CA THR A 280 -9.55 10.73 12.67
C THR A 280 -8.41 11.69 12.37
N LYS A 281 -8.58 12.93 12.84
CA LYS A 281 -7.57 13.99 12.79
C LYS A 281 -7.31 14.49 14.21
N PHE A 282 -6.05 14.51 14.60
CA PHE A 282 -5.63 15.05 15.89
C PHE A 282 -5.43 16.56 15.78
N LYS A 283 -6.22 17.32 16.53
CA LYS A 283 -6.21 18.79 16.54
C LYS A 283 -6.31 19.29 17.98
N ASN A 284 -5.39 20.16 18.39
CA ASN A 284 -5.39 20.80 19.71
C ASN A 284 -5.52 19.82 20.90
N GLY A 285 -4.91 18.64 20.82
CA GLY A 285 -4.98 17.64 21.90
C GLY A 285 -6.20 16.71 21.85
N LYS A 286 -7.13 16.90 20.91
CA LYS A 286 -8.33 16.09 20.73
C LYS A 286 -8.33 15.37 19.38
N CYS A 287 -8.81 14.13 19.35
CA CYS A 287 -9.15 13.47 18.08
C CYS A 287 -10.52 13.95 17.63
N VAL A 288 -10.63 14.32 16.36
CA VAL A 288 -11.87 14.74 15.73
C VAL A 288 -12.11 13.82 14.54
N ASP A 289 -13.36 13.38 14.35
CA ASP A 289 -13.75 12.58 13.21
C ASP A 289 -13.80 13.45 11.94
N VAL A 290 -13.31 12.91 10.84
CA VAL A 290 -13.32 13.51 9.51
C VAL A 290 -13.85 12.46 8.54
N LEU A 291 -14.72 12.86 7.62
CA LEU A 291 -15.23 11.97 6.59
C LEU A 291 -14.41 12.14 5.32
N ALA A 292 -14.00 11.04 4.71
CA ALA A 292 -13.44 11.03 3.37
C ALA A 292 -14.41 10.33 2.43
N LEU A 293 -14.62 10.94 1.27
CA LEU A 293 -15.43 10.40 0.19
C LEU A 293 -14.56 10.23 -1.04
N ILE A 294 -14.81 9.16 -1.79
CA ILE A 294 -14.24 8.97 -3.12
C ILE A 294 -15.29 8.45 -4.06
N THR A 295 -15.48 9.14 -5.18
CA THR A 295 -16.30 8.66 -6.27
C THR A 295 -15.50 7.73 -7.17
N MET A 296 -16.19 6.81 -7.85
CA MET A 296 -15.57 5.83 -8.75
C MET A 296 -14.73 6.46 -9.88
N ASP A 297 -15.01 7.71 -10.26
CA ASP A 297 -14.30 8.48 -11.28
C ASP A 297 -13.15 9.34 -10.73
N GLY A 298 -12.88 9.34 -9.42
CA GLY A 298 -11.68 9.97 -8.85
C GLY A 298 -11.89 11.26 -8.06
N LYS A 299 -13.12 11.75 -7.88
CA LYS A 299 -13.40 12.93 -7.05
C LYS A 299 -13.27 12.57 -5.57
N PHE A 300 -12.18 13.03 -4.95
CA PHE A 300 -11.91 12.85 -3.53
C PHE A 300 -12.40 14.07 -2.74
N THR A 301 -13.17 13.85 -1.68
CA THR A 301 -13.67 14.94 -0.83
C THR A 301 -13.37 14.65 0.64
N LEU A 302 -12.77 15.61 1.34
CA LEU A 302 -12.68 15.58 2.81
C LEU A 302 -13.74 16.51 3.38
N TYR A 303 -14.52 16.00 4.32
CA TYR A 303 -15.52 16.74 5.06
C TYR A 303 -15.12 16.79 6.54
N ASP A 304 -14.79 17.98 7.02
CA ASP A 304 -14.48 18.22 8.43
C ASP A 304 -15.78 18.43 9.21
N LEU A 305 -16.14 17.47 10.06
CA LEU A 305 -17.35 17.52 10.89
C LEU A 305 -17.37 18.70 11.86
N GLN A 306 -16.21 19.24 12.26
CA GLN A 306 -16.12 20.33 13.23
C GLN A 306 -16.59 21.66 12.67
N ASN A 307 -16.20 21.94 11.42
CA ASN A 307 -16.44 23.23 10.78
C ASN A 307 -17.46 23.13 9.64
N SER A 308 -17.96 21.94 9.33
CA SER A 308 -18.78 21.63 8.16
C SER A 308 -18.13 22.10 6.85
N SER A 309 -16.79 22.03 6.78
CA SER A 309 -16.03 22.48 5.62
C SER A 309 -15.64 21.32 4.73
N MET A 310 -15.75 21.53 3.41
CA MET A 310 -15.40 20.55 2.39
C MET A 310 -14.13 20.98 1.65
N SER A 311 -13.20 20.04 1.45
CA SER A 311 -12.12 20.20 0.47
C SER A 311 -12.27 19.16 -0.63
N HIS A 312 -12.25 19.63 -1.87
CA HIS A 312 -12.38 18.78 -3.05
C HIS A 312 -11.03 18.64 -3.73
N HIS A 313 -10.73 17.42 -4.12
CA HIS A 313 -9.53 17.06 -4.85
C HIS A 313 -9.87 16.00 -5.90
N GLU A 314 -8.95 15.77 -6.83
CA GLU A 314 -9.15 14.80 -7.90
C GLU A 314 -7.93 13.88 -8.01
N LEU A 315 -8.18 12.58 -7.99
CA LEU A 315 -7.16 11.58 -8.26
C LEU A 315 -7.03 11.42 -9.78
N GLN A 316 -5.90 11.86 -10.33
CA GLN A 316 -5.63 11.70 -11.74
C GLN A 316 -5.44 10.22 -12.11
N GLY A 317 -6.34 9.71 -12.94
CA GLY A 317 -6.29 8.35 -13.49
C GLY A 317 -7.64 7.93 -14.08
N THR A 318 -7.64 7.02 -15.06
CA THR A 318 -8.88 6.49 -15.66
C THR A 318 -9.39 5.24 -14.94
N HIS A 319 -8.87 4.95 -13.75
CA HIS A 319 -9.15 3.72 -13.02
C HIS A 319 -10.48 3.83 -12.28
N LYS A 320 -11.27 2.75 -12.27
CA LYS A 320 -12.53 2.68 -11.51
C LYS A 320 -12.21 2.36 -10.05
N LEU A 321 -12.37 3.37 -9.19
CA LEU A 321 -12.14 3.27 -7.74
C LEU A 321 -13.36 2.63 -7.08
N PHE A 322 -13.14 1.74 -6.11
CA PHE A 322 -14.25 0.97 -5.53
C PHE A 322 -14.05 0.57 -4.06
N GLY A 323 -12.81 0.48 -3.59
CA GLY A 323 -12.52 0.13 -2.21
C GLY A 323 -11.91 1.32 -1.49
N MET A 324 -12.39 1.66 -0.30
CA MET A 324 -11.79 2.68 0.55
C MET A 324 -11.74 2.23 2.01
N ALA A 325 -10.66 2.59 2.70
CA ALA A 325 -10.48 2.34 4.13
C ALA A 325 -9.72 3.50 4.79
N SER A 326 -9.85 3.60 6.11
CA SER A 326 -9.09 4.53 6.94
C SER A 326 -8.13 3.75 7.84
N ILE A 327 -6.87 4.17 7.90
CA ILE A 327 -5.82 3.46 8.64
C ILE A 327 -4.99 4.43 9.47
N ASP A 328 -4.64 4.02 10.69
CA ASP A 328 -3.61 4.69 11.49
C ASP A 328 -2.22 4.16 11.11
N LEU A 329 -1.62 4.75 10.07
CA LEU A 329 -0.21 4.50 9.79
C LEU A 329 0.63 5.26 10.81
N CYS A 330 1.06 4.58 11.87
CA CYS A 330 2.13 5.07 12.73
C CYS A 330 3.34 5.43 11.84
N ILE A 331 3.54 6.72 11.56
CA ILE A 331 4.68 7.18 10.78
C ILE A 331 5.90 6.99 11.68
N ASN A 332 6.72 5.98 11.38
CA ASN A 332 8.01 5.74 12.01
C ASN A 332 8.97 6.88 11.62
N ASP A 333 8.83 8.02 12.29
CA ASP A 333 9.77 9.12 12.20
C ASP A 333 11.02 8.72 13.03
N GLU A 334 11.97 8.03 12.38
CA GLU A 334 13.23 7.54 12.99
C GLU A 334 14.02 8.66 13.72
N SER A 335 13.75 9.93 13.41
CA SER A 335 14.36 11.09 14.07
C SER A 335 13.93 11.26 15.54
N LEU A 336 12.78 10.69 15.95
CA LEU A 336 12.28 10.76 17.31
C LEU A 336 12.53 9.51 18.17
N ASP A 337 12.86 8.38 17.55
CA ASP A 337 12.97 7.09 18.26
C ASP A 337 14.16 7.04 19.24
N LYS A 338 15.20 7.84 19.01
CA LYS A 338 16.35 7.92 19.95
C LYS A 338 16.03 8.62 21.27
N LYS A 339 14.86 9.25 21.42
CA LYS A 339 14.44 9.91 22.68
C LYS A 339 13.45 9.08 23.50
N ILE A 340 13.00 7.93 22.99
CA ILE A 340 11.84 7.18 23.50
C ILE A 340 12.22 5.95 24.34
N LEU A 341 13.51 5.61 24.42
CA LEU A 341 13.95 4.42 25.18
C LEU A 341 13.84 4.51 26.72
N ASN A 342 13.30 5.61 27.28
CA ASN A 342 13.33 5.83 28.73
C ASN A 342 11.98 5.99 29.46
N ASP A 343 10.81 5.96 28.79
CA ASP A 343 9.52 6.08 29.50
C ASP A 343 8.49 5.07 28.97
N SER A 344 8.39 3.93 29.64
CA SER A 344 7.51 2.79 29.28
C SER A 344 6.04 2.96 29.68
N GLU A 345 5.56 4.16 30.02
CA GLU A 345 4.15 4.37 30.41
C GLU A 345 3.44 5.55 29.71
N LYS A 346 4.00 6.14 28.63
CA LYS A 346 3.37 7.28 27.91
C LYS A 346 3.48 7.25 26.37
N SER A 347 3.61 6.08 25.74
CA SER A 347 3.72 5.97 24.29
C SER A 347 2.39 5.63 23.59
N THR A 348 1.42 6.54 23.63
CA THR A 348 0.36 6.61 22.61
C THR A 348 0.48 7.95 21.91
N LYS A 349 1.49 8.11 21.06
CA LYS A 349 1.49 9.22 20.11
C LYS A 349 0.31 8.99 19.17
N LYS A 350 -0.60 9.96 19.14
CA LYS A 350 -1.81 9.93 18.31
C LYS A 350 -1.46 10.54 16.96
N TYR A 351 -1.64 9.79 15.89
CA TYR A 351 -1.41 10.22 14.52
C TYR A 351 -2.74 10.48 13.81
N ASN A 352 -2.69 11.26 12.74
CA ASN A 352 -3.85 11.40 11.86
C ASN A 352 -3.98 10.12 11.04
N ASN A 353 -5.21 9.62 10.86
CA ASN A 353 -5.42 8.54 9.91
C ASN A 353 -5.08 9.00 8.49
N VAL A 354 -4.70 8.04 7.67
CA VAL A 354 -4.66 8.18 6.21
C VAL A 354 -5.83 7.43 5.60
N PHE A 355 -6.17 7.77 4.37
CA PHE A 355 -7.20 7.12 3.58
C PHE A 355 -6.54 6.28 2.50
N VAL A 356 -6.98 5.04 2.36
CA VAL A 356 -6.47 4.12 1.35
C VAL A 356 -7.58 3.80 0.38
N VAL A 357 -7.34 4.01 -0.91
CA VAL A 357 -8.31 3.83 -1.99
C VAL A 357 -7.76 2.87 -3.01
N CYS A 358 -8.51 1.83 -3.38
CA CYS A 358 -8.12 0.85 -4.39
C CYS A 358 -9.04 0.89 -5.62
N ALA A 359 -8.44 0.68 -6.78
CA ALA A 359 -9.10 0.50 -8.07
C ALA A 359 -9.12 -0.97 -8.53
N TRP A 360 -10.04 -1.31 -9.42
CA TRP A 360 -10.17 -2.68 -9.98
C TRP A 360 -8.92 -3.22 -10.69
N ASN A 361 -8.03 -2.36 -11.14
CA ASN A 361 -6.78 -2.76 -11.80
C ASN A 361 -5.60 -2.89 -10.82
N GLY A 362 -5.84 -2.82 -9.51
CA GLY A 362 -4.79 -2.93 -8.49
C GLY A 362 -4.07 -1.62 -8.16
N CYS A 363 -4.41 -0.50 -8.80
CA CYS A 363 -3.90 0.81 -8.39
C CYS A 363 -4.47 1.19 -7.02
N THR A 364 -3.60 1.32 -6.02
CA THR A 364 -3.95 1.69 -4.65
C THR A 364 -3.29 3.01 -4.27
N TYR A 365 -4.07 3.94 -3.73
CA TYR A 365 -3.64 5.27 -3.32
C TYR A 365 -3.72 5.39 -1.80
N VAL A 366 -2.69 5.93 -1.17
CA VAL A 366 -2.67 6.32 0.24
C VAL A 366 -2.61 7.83 0.31
N ILE A 367 -3.61 8.44 0.94
CA ILE A 367 -3.91 9.87 0.90
C ILE A 367 -3.96 10.38 2.34
N ASP A 368 -3.19 11.42 2.65
CA ASP A 368 -3.31 12.10 3.95
C ASP A 368 -4.29 13.28 3.92
N HIS A 369 -4.48 13.91 5.07
CA HIS A 369 -5.39 15.04 5.25
C HIS A 369 -5.00 16.30 4.46
N ASP A 370 -3.76 16.39 3.98
CA ASP A 370 -3.26 17.50 3.17
C ASP A 370 -3.26 17.13 1.67
N PHE A 371 -3.89 16.00 1.32
CA PHE A 371 -3.94 15.44 -0.03
C PHE A 371 -2.56 15.11 -0.62
N ASN A 372 -1.58 14.74 0.21
CA ASN A 372 -0.37 14.10 -0.30
C ASN A 372 -0.68 12.64 -0.63
N VAL A 373 -0.39 12.25 -1.87
CA VAL A 373 -0.76 10.94 -2.40
C VAL A 373 0.47 10.06 -2.65
N VAL A 374 0.44 8.86 -2.09
CA VAL A 374 1.32 7.74 -2.41
C VAL A 374 0.54 6.70 -3.21
N LYS A 375 1.16 6.12 -4.23
CA LYS A 375 0.58 5.10 -5.12
C LYS A 375 1.34 3.79 -4.96
N PHE A 376 0.61 2.70 -4.81
CA PHE A 376 1.09 1.34 -4.91
C PHE A 376 0.33 0.65 -6.06
N GLU A 377 1.01 -0.20 -6.82
CA GLU A 377 0.40 -0.96 -7.92
C GLU A 377 0.46 -2.44 -7.56
N PHE A 378 -0.69 -3.00 -7.22
CA PHE A 378 -0.84 -4.43 -6.99
C PHE A 378 -0.72 -5.20 -8.32
N GLU A 379 -0.09 -6.37 -8.23
CA GLU A 379 0.12 -7.27 -9.35
C GLU A 379 -1.19 -8.04 -9.62
N GLY A 380 -2.15 -7.42 -10.30
CA GLY A 380 -3.39 -8.08 -10.74
C GLY A 380 -4.64 -7.20 -10.71
N ARG A 381 -5.73 -7.74 -11.25
CA ARG A 381 -7.06 -7.13 -11.13
C ARG A 381 -7.70 -7.55 -9.81
N VAL A 382 -8.33 -6.61 -9.13
CA VAL A 382 -8.84 -6.77 -7.77
C VAL A 382 -10.37 -6.80 -7.81
N CYS A 383 -10.96 -7.83 -7.21
CA CYS A 383 -12.41 -7.94 -7.05
C CYS A 383 -12.88 -7.50 -5.66
N ALA A 384 -12.03 -7.62 -4.64
CA ALA A 384 -12.26 -7.09 -3.29
C ALA A 384 -10.96 -6.52 -2.69
N PHE A 385 -11.09 -5.41 -1.98
CA PHE A 385 -9.98 -4.75 -1.31
C PHE A 385 -10.37 -4.39 0.11
N ALA A 386 -9.51 -4.74 1.07
CA ALA A 386 -9.66 -4.40 2.46
C ALA A 386 -8.36 -3.82 3.00
N ALA A 387 -8.45 -2.90 3.95
CA ALA A 387 -7.29 -2.44 4.67
C ALA A 387 -7.65 -2.14 6.13
N GLY A 388 -6.81 -2.60 7.05
CA GLY A 388 -7.13 -2.61 8.46
C GLY A 388 -6.08 -3.36 9.26
N GLN A 389 -6.37 -3.58 10.55
CA GLN A 389 -5.49 -4.32 11.44
C GLN A 389 -5.76 -5.82 11.34
N TYR A 390 -4.71 -6.61 11.09
CA TYR A 390 -4.75 -8.06 11.04
C TYR A 390 -3.61 -8.64 11.89
N ALA A 391 -3.90 -9.70 12.65
CA ALA A 391 -2.90 -10.41 13.44
C ALA A 391 -2.10 -11.36 12.56
N ILE A 392 -0.93 -10.90 12.11
CA ILE A 392 0.02 -11.73 11.35
C ILE A 392 0.61 -12.84 12.23
N THR A 393 0.89 -12.52 13.48
CA THR A 393 1.32 -13.48 14.51
C THR A 393 0.52 -13.25 15.77
N PRO A 394 0.32 -14.26 16.63
CA PRO A 394 -0.45 -14.11 17.84
C PRO A 394 0.02 -12.94 18.72
N GLY A 395 -0.93 -12.14 19.19
CA GLY A 395 -0.72 -10.92 19.98
C GLY A 395 -0.21 -9.71 19.19
N HIS A 396 -0.15 -9.77 17.86
CA HIS A 396 0.50 -8.74 17.04
C HIS A 396 -0.36 -8.30 15.84
N ASN A 397 -1.36 -7.48 16.14
CA ASN A 397 -2.15 -6.75 15.14
C ASN A 397 -1.31 -5.69 14.42
N VAL A 398 -1.25 -5.78 13.09
CA VAL A 398 -0.56 -4.80 12.23
C VAL A 398 -1.45 -4.32 11.11
N ASN A 399 -1.21 -3.10 10.63
CA ASN A 399 -1.89 -2.60 9.44
C ASN A 399 -1.48 -3.42 8.22
N CYS A 400 -2.48 -3.87 7.48
CA CYS A 400 -2.34 -4.67 6.28
C CYS A 400 -3.16 -4.12 5.13
N PHE A 401 -2.70 -4.38 3.90
CA PHE A 401 -3.52 -4.29 2.69
C PHE A 401 -3.84 -5.70 2.24
N LEU A 402 -5.13 -5.99 2.07
CA LEU A 402 -5.60 -7.28 1.63
C LEU A 402 -6.30 -7.13 0.28
N TYR A 403 -5.79 -7.85 -0.70
CA TYR A 403 -6.32 -7.89 -2.06
C TYR A 403 -6.91 -9.27 -2.30
N VAL A 404 -8.08 -9.31 -2.90
CA VAL A 404 -8.60 -10.51 -3.54
C VAL A 404 -8.65 -10.26 -5.03
N ASP A 405 -7.97 -11.09 -5.80
CA ASP A 405 -7.95 -10.99 -7.24
C ASP A 405 -9.06 -11.83 -7.92
N PHE A 406 -9.16 -11.72 -9.24
CA PHE A 406 -10.08 -12.52 -10.04
C PHE A 406 -9.60 -13.96 -10.30
N GLU A 407 -8.45 -14.34 -9.74
CA GLU A 407 -7.83 -15.67 -9.84
C GLU A 407 -7.97 -16.45 -8.53
N ASP A 408 -8.94 -16.08 -7.69
CA ASP A 408 -9.25 -16.72 -6.40
C ASP A 408 -8.10 -16.67 -5.38
N GLN A 409 -7.20 -15.69 -5.51
CA GLN A 409 -6.06 -15.51 -4.63
C GLN A 409 -6.23 -14.28 -3.72
N ILE A 410 -6.01 -14.51 -2.43
CA ILE A 410 -5.94 -13.46 -1.41
C ILE A 410 -4.47 -13.11 -1.21
N THR A 411 -4.08 -11.86 -1.43
CA THR A 411 -2.72 -11.37 -1.10
C THR A 411 -2.79 -10.36 0.04
N VAL A 412 -2.10 -10.64 1.14
CA VAL A 412 -2.00 -9.75 2.30
C VAL A 412 -0.61 -9.15 2.38
N TYR A 413 -0.50 -7.84 2.18
CA TYR A 413 0.71 -7.07 2.45
C TYR A 413 0.70 -6.57 3.89
N TYR A 414 1.79 -6.79 4.60
CA TYR A 414 1.98 -6.35 5.99
C TYR A 414 3.27 -5.53 6.12
N ASN A 415 3.57 -5.03 7.33
CA ASN A 415 4.71 -4.14 7.59
C ASN A 415 4.73 -2.93 6.64
N LEU A 416 3.58 -2.28 6.49
CA LEU A 416 3.38 -1.16 5.57
C LEU A 416 4.25 0.05 5.97
N ARG A 417 5.42 0.20 5.34
CA ARG A 417 6.32 1.35 5.51
C ARG A 417 5.98 2.47 4.54
N ILE A 418 4.90 3.18 4.81
CA ILE A 418 4.37 4.21 3.91
C ILE A 418 4.55 5.60 4.54
N ASN A 419 5.11 6.52 3.77
CA ASN A 419 5.26 7.92 4.17
C ASN A 419 4.63 8.82 3.10
N THR A 420 3.49 9.44 3.45
CA THR A 420 2.75 10.34 2.57
C THR A 420 3.37 11.73 2.47
N LYS A 421 4.15 12.16 3.48
CA LYS A 421 4.76 13.50 3.51
C LYS A 421 5.52 13.77 2.21
N PRO A 422 5.47 14.98 1.66
CA PRO A 422 6.20 15.35 0.44
C PRO A 422 7.71 15.08 0.59
N VAL A 423 8.41 14.82 -0.52
CA VAL A 423 9.88 14.74 -0.45
C VAL A 423 10.34 16.17 -0.20
N THR A 424 10.84 16.45 0.99
CA THR A 424 11.47 17.73 1.25
C THR A 424 12.74 17.78 0.44
N ASN A 425 12.85 18.80 -0.42
CA ASN A 425 14.12 19.03 -1.10
C ASN A 425 15.16 19.45 -0.04
N PHE A 426 16.44 19.28 -0.37
CA PHE A 426 17.52 19.67 0.54
C PHE A 426 17.40 21.13 1.00
N MET A 427 16.90 22.01 0.12
CA MET A 427 16.68 23.43 0.40
C MET A 427 15.69 23.66 1.54
N GLU A 428 14.59 22.91 1.56
CA GLU A 428 13.55 22.97 2.60
C GLU A 428 14.07 22.41 3.93
N ILE A 429 14.87 21.33 3.88
CA ILE A 429 15.52 20.77 5.08
C ILE A 429 16.52 21.79 5.67
N MET A 430 17.27 22.47 4.81
CA MET A 430 18.26 23.47 5.21
C MET A 430 17.62 24.78 5.68
N ARG A 431 16.38 25.10 5.23
CA ARG A 431 15.65 26.32 5.59
C ARG A 431 15.66 26.58 7.11
N ASP A 432 15.32 25.56 7.90
CA ASP A 432 15.22 25.66 9.36
C ASP A 432 16.58 25.57 10.07
N GLN A 433 17.65 25.23 9.34
CA GLN A 433 19.02 25.16 9.86
C GLN A 433 19.86 26.40 9.48
N PHE A 434 19.39 27.28 8.60
CA PHE A 434 20.14 28.48 8.18
C PHE A 434 20.56 29.35 9.36
N ASP A 435 19.66 29.56 10.32
CA ASP A 435 19.95 30.39 11.49
C ASP A 435 21.13 29.85 12.31
N LYS A 436 21.43 28.55 12.22
CA LYS A 436 22.56 27.92 12.92
C LYS A 436 23.89 28.10 12.18
N PHE A 437 23.86 28.32 10.88
CA PHE A 437 25.05 28.52 10.04
C PHE A 437 25.25 29.99 9.65
N ASP A 438 24.36 30.89 10.11
CA ASP A 438 24.30 32.30 9.72
C ASP A 438 25.65 33.02 9.86
N GLU A 439 26.35 32.81 10.98
CA GLU A 439 27.68 33.42 11.21
C GLU A 439 28.80 32.83 10.34
N LEU A 440 28.76 31.53 10.05
CA LEU A 440 29.77 30.87 9.19
C LEU A 440 29.63 31.25 7.72
N LEU A 441 28.41 31.54 7.29
CA LEU A 441 28.05 31.78 5.90
C LEU A 441 28.22 33.25 5.49
N LYS A 442 27.96 34.18 6.42
CA LYS A 442 28.10 35.62 6.20
C LYS A 442 29.53 36.03 5.77
N ASP A 443 30.54 35.29 6.23
CA ASP A 443 31.95 35.55 5.92
C ASP A 443 32.43 34.90 4.62
N ARG A 444 31.69 33.93 4.06
CA ARG A 444 32.14 33.12 2.91
C ARG A 444 31.38 33.39 1.61
N VAL A 445 30.19 34.00 1.69
CA VAL A 445 29.28 34.16 0.55
C VAL A 445 29.12 35.64 0.20
N GLN A 446 29.39 35.99 -1.05
CA GLN A 446 29.13 37.35 -1.55
C GLN A 446 27.61 37.56 -1.68
N ASP A 447 27.13 38.74 -1.28
CA ASP A 447 25.71 39.13 -1.31
C ASP A 447 24.76 38.24 -0.46
N TYR A 448 25.28 37.68 0.64
CA TYR A 448 24.58 36.82 1.60
C TYR A 448 23.17 37.31 2.01
N ASP A 449 23.02 38.61 2.28
CA ASP A 449 21.74 39.18 2.70
C ASP A 449 20.65 39.10 1.61
N GLN A 450 21.02 39.18 0.33
CA GLN A 450 20.10 39.01 -0.80
C GLN A 450 19.72 37.54 -1.00
N GLU A 451 20.68 36.63 -0.88
CA GLU A 451 20.42 35.20 -1.01
C GLU A 451 19.56 34.68 0.15
N LYS A 452 19.85 35.09 1.38
CA LYS A 452 19.04 34.77 2.57
C LYS A 452 17.60 35.27 2.40
N ALA A 453 17.40 36.47 1.87
CA ALA A 453 16.07 37.00 1.57
C ALA A 453 15.34 36.21 0.47
N ALA A 454 16.04 35.77 -0.58
CA ALA A 454 15.47 34.92 -1.64
C ALA A 454 15.06 33.54 -1.11
N LEU A 455 15.88 32.96 -0.22
CA LEU A 455 15.65 31.68 0.46
C LEU A 455 14.46 31.73 1.43
N SER A 456 14.31 32.82 2.20
CA SER A 456 13.19 33.03 3.11
C SER A 456 11.85 33.27 2.39
N ASN A 457 11.89 33.83 1.18
CA ASN A 457 10.68 34.17 0.42
C ASN A 457 10.19 33.05 -0.52
N GLY A 458 10.83 31.87 -0.53
CA GLY A 458 10.37 30.69 -1.28
C GLY A 458 10.44 30.82 -2.81
N SER A 459 11.15 31.82 -3.33
CA SER A 459 11.35 32.04 -4.76
C SER A 459 12.46 31.13 -5.30
N PHE A 460 12.14 29.85 -5.52
CA PHE A 460 13.10 28.89 -6.09
C PHE A 460 13.15 28.97 -7.61
N GLN A 461 13.77 30.02 -8.14
CA GLN A 461 14.49 29.87 -9.39
C GLN A 461 15.94 29.56 -9.02
N SER A 462 16.44 28.41 -9.47
CA SER A 462 17.83 27.97 -9.27
C SER A 462 18.78 28.98 -9.91
N THR A 463 19.16 30.00 -9.17
CA THR A 463 20.31 30.83 -9.51
C THR A 463 21.56 29.95 -9.32
N SER A 464 22.54 30.09 -10.21
CA SER A 464 23.82 29.36 -10.15
C SER A 464 24.50 29.50 -8.79
N HIS A 465 24.31 30.65 -8.13
CA HIS A 465 24.92 31.00 -6.85
C HIS A 465 24.38 30.21 -5.65
N ILE A 466 23.07 29.91 -5.60
CA ILE A 466 22.49 29.09 -4.53
C ILE A 466 22.98 27.63 -4.60
N ALA A 467 23.15 27.09 -5.81
CA ALA A 467 23.71 25.75 -5.98
C ALA A 467 25.19 25.70 -5.56
N GLU A 468 25.97 26.74 -5.88
CA GLU A 468 27.37 26.90 -5.48
C GLU A 468 27.52 27.07 -3.95
N PHE A 469 26.62 27.85 -3.32
CA PHE A 469 26.48 28.03 -1.87
C PHE A 469 26.34 26.67 -1.15
N PHE A 470 25.43 25.82 -1.62
CA PHE A 470 25.22 24.50 -1.01
C PHE A 470 26.31 23.49 -1.37
N HIS A 471 26.90 23.60 -2.56
CA HIS A 471 28.06 22.80 -2.96
C HIS A 471 29.25 23.06 -2.02
N GLN A 472 29.51 24.32 -1.66
CA GLN A 472 30.54 24.67 -0.67
C GLN A 472 30.20 24.14 0.73
N CYS A 473 28.94 24.21 1.17
CA CYS A 473 28.51 23.67 2.47
C CYS A 473 28.64 22.14 2.57
N LEU A 474 28.32 21.40 1.49
CA LEU A 474 28.35 19.94 1.46
C LEU A 474 29.77 19.39 1.26
N TYR A 475 30.60 20.03 0.43
CA TYR A 475 31.95 19.55 0.13
C TYR A 475 33.04 20.05 1.09
N GLN A 476 32.74 20.98 2.02
CA GLN A 476 33.66 21.34 3.12
C GLN A 476 33.63 20.34 4.30
N LEU A 477 33.11 19.14 4.07
CA LEU A 477 33.22 17.96 4.96
C LEU A 477 34.68 17.57 5.30
N ASP A 478 35.68 18.09 4.58
CA ASP A 478 37.08 17.90 4.96
C ASP A 478 37.46 18.70 6.22
N ASP A 479 36.82 19.83 6.49
CA ASP A 479 36.95 20.53 7.78
C ASP A 479 36.25 19.75 8.90
N TYR A 480 35.14 19.06 8.63
CA TYR A 480 34.49 18.18 9.61
C TYR A 480 35.32 16.91 9.90
N LYS A 481 35.97 16.31 8.89
CA LYS A 481 36.92 15.20 9.10
C LYS A 481 38.12 15.65 9.93
N ASN A 482 38.68 16.82 9.63
CA ASN A 482 39.81 17.39 10.38
C ASN A 482 39.40 17.80 11.81
N MET A 483 38.19 18.33 11.99
CA MET A 483 37.65 18.71 13.30
C MET A 483 37.29 17.47 14.13
N LYS A 484 36.73 16.43 13.51
CA LYS A 484 36.47 15.12 14.15
C LYS A 484 37.78 14.42 14.53
N ALA A 485 38.81 14.47 13.68
CA ALA A 485 40.13 13.93 13.99
C ALA A 485 40.77 14.66 15.19
N LYS A 486 40.74 15.99 15.20
CA LYS A 486 41.21 16.80 16.34
C LYS A 486 40.43 16.55 17.63
N LEU A 487 39.11 16.41 17.56
CA LEU A 487 38.27 16.09 18.72
C LEU A 487 38.53 14.68 19.26
N ILE A 488 38.85 13.71 18.40
CA ILE A 488 39.25 12.36 18.83
C ILE A 488 40.60 12.42 19.55
N GLU A 489 41.57 13.15 18.99
CA GLU A 489 42.91 13.35 19.57
C GLU A 489 42.85 14.06 20.94
N GLU A 490 42.01 15.09 21.06
CA GLU A 490 41.80 15.84 22.31
C GLU A 490 41.07 15.01 23.39
N VAL A 491 40.13 14.15 22.98
CA VAL A 491 39.46 13.20 23.88
C VAL A 491 40.41 12.09 24.36
N GLU A 492 41.35 11.65 23.53
CA GLU A 492 42.39 10.70 23.95
C GLU A 492 43.42 11.34 24.88
N GLU A 493 43.83 12.60 24.65
CA GLU A 493 44.66 13.35 25.59
C GLU A 493 43.98 13.54 26.95
N LEU A 494 42.68 13.86 26.96
CA LEU A 494 41.91 14.05 28.20
C LEU A 494 41.69 12.71 28.95
N LYS A 495 41.67 11.58 28.24
CA LYS A 495 41.66 10.24 28.83
C LYS A 495 43.05 9.83 29.36
N GLY A 496 44.12 10.22 28.67
CA GLY A 496 45.51 10.04 29.13
C GLY A 496 45.83 10.85 30.38
N LYS A 497 45.43 12.13 30.42
CA LYS A 497 45.60 13.02 31.58
C LYS A 497 44.79 12.56 32.81
N LYS A 498 43.66 11.87 32.63
CA LYS A 498 42.92 11.22 33.72
C LYS A 498 43.56 9.92 34.22
N HIS A 499 44.47 9.31 33.46
CA HIS A 499 45.20 8.11 33.86
C HIS A 499 46.55 8.41 34.54
N GLU A 500 47.11 9.61 34.38
CA GLU A 500 48.33 10.04 35.07
C GLU A 500 48.11 10.66 36.47
N GLU A 501 46.89 11.07 36.84
CA GLU A 501 46.61 11.62 38.18
C GLU A 501 46.22 10.58 39.26
N LYS A 502 46.32 9.27 38.97
CA LYS A 502 46.10 8.22 39.99
C LYS A 502 47.16 7.11 39.93
N LYS A 503 48.33 7.37 40.54
CA LYS A 503 49.09 6.37 41.33
C LYS A 503 50.21 7.06 42.16
N PRO A 504 50.37 6.73 43.46
CA PRO A 504 51.38 7.34 44.32
C PRO A 504 52.74 6.59 44.30
N ASN A 505 53.81 7.38 44.49
CA ASN A 505 55.17 7.09 44.97
C ASN A 505 55.61 5.63 45.18
N GLU A 506 56.77 5.27 44.61
CA GLU A 506 57.93 4.80 45.40
C GLU A 506 59.24 4.79 44.59
N THR A 507 60.34 4.91 45.31
CA THR A 507 61.68 5.34 44.91
C THR A 507 62.63 4.14 44.75
N ARG A 508 63.57 4.19 43.79
CA ARG A 508 65.03 3.96 43.92
C ARG A 508 65.67 3.30 42.68
N ASP A 509 66.64 4.05 42.14
CA ASP A 509 68.01 3.64 41.75
C ASP A 509 68.24 2.24 41.19
N ASN A 510 68.75 2.13 39.96
CA ASN A 510 70.21 2.20 39.72
C ASN A 510 70.57 1.98 38.24
N SER A 511 71.52 2.79 37.77
CA SER A 511 72.67 2.47 36.90
C SER A 511 72.50 1.56 35.67
N GLU A 512 73.11 1.75 34.51
CA GLU A 512 74.00 2.73 33.87
C GLU A 512 74.50 1.96 32.63
N LEU A 513 74.90 2.67 31.56
CA LEU A 513 75.80 2.19 30.48
C LEU A 513 75.19 1.18 29.47
N VAL A 514 75.45 1.20 28.16
CA VAL A 514 76.41 1.93 27.32
C VAL A 514 76.05 1.65 25.86
N GLU A 515 76.31 2.63 24.98
CA GLU A 515 76.87 2.56 23.60
C GLU A 515 76.55 1.35 22.69
N GLU A 516 76.49 1.44 21.38
CA GLU A 516 76.56 2.47 20.33
C GLU A 516 76.52 1.67 19.02
N ASN A 517 76.27 2.39 17.92
CA ASN A 517 76.61 2.05 16.53
C ASN A 517 75.70 1.07 15.76
N ARG A 518 74.94 1.54 14.76
CA ARG A 518 75.31 2.10 13.42
C ARG A 518 75.37 1.01 12.33
N SER A 519 74.32 1.05 11.52
CA SER A 519 74.34 1.27 10.07
C SER A 519 74.89 0.20 9.10
N LEU A 520 74.00 -0.14 8.16
CA LEU A 520 74.16 -0.32 6.69
C LEU A 520 74.38 -1.73 6.11
N GLU A 521 73.35 -2.10 5.35
CA GLU A 521 73.31 -2.63 3.96
C GLU A 521 73.81 -4.04 3.56
N SER A 522 72.89 -4.69 2.82
CA SER A 522 73.05 -5.41 1.54
C SER A 522 72.94 -6.96 1.49
N ASP A 523 72.08 -7.37 0.55
CA ASP A 523 72.08 -8.55 -0.33
C ASP A 523 71.91 -9.98 0.21
N GLN A 524 70.88 -10.71 -0.29
CA GLN A 524 71.02 -11.71 -1.38
C GLN A 524 69.79 -12.64 -1.56
N LYS A 525 69.34 -12.72 -2.83
CA LYS A 525 68.77 -13.83 -3.64
C LYS A 525 68.40 -15.17 -3.00
N LYS A 526 67.26 -15.75 -3.48
CA LYS A 526 67.24 -17.01 -4.27
C LYS A 526 65.85 -17.33 -4.87
N GLU A 527 65.86 -17.63 -6.18
CA GLU A 527 64.81 -18.31 -6.97
C GLU A 527 64.89 -19.84 -6.81
N SER A 528 63.78 -20.54 -7.09
CA SER A 528 63.75 -21.73 -7.96
C SER A 528 62.32 -22.14 -8.33
N ASP A 529 62.05 -22.21 -9.65
CA ASP A 529 60.99 -22.95 -10.36
C ASP A 529 61.06 -24.48 -10.08
N THR A 530 60.17 -25.41 -10.46
CA THR A 530 59.31 -25.59 -11.67
C THR A 530 58.32 -26.77 -11.45
N GLU A 531 57.30 -26.85 -12.32
CA GLU A 531 56.63 -28.04 -12.94
C GLU A 531 55.12 -28.30 -12.69
N GLN A 532 54.34 -28.20 -13.79
CA GLN A 532 53.03 -28.84 -14.03
C GLN A 532 53.21 -30.32 -14.48
N PRO A 533 52.14 -31.16 -14.56
CA PRO A 533 51.33 -31.25 -15.80
C PRO A 533 49.81 -31.55 -15.61
N GLU A 534 48.99 -31.19 -16.61
CA GLU A 534 47.58 -31.64 -16.87
C GLU A 534 47.51 -33.12 -17.36
N PRO A 535 46.36 -33.69 -17.83
CA PRO A 535 44.93 -33.62 -17.43
C PRO A 535 44.33 -35.04 -17.19
N ARG A 536 43.14 -35.17 -16.57
CA ARG A 536 42.30 -36.38 -16.70
C ARG A 536 40.81 -36.05 -16.77
N ASN A 537 40.23 -36.44 -17.90
CA ASN A 537 38.80 -36.49 -18.20
C ASN A 537 38.21 -37.81 -17.67
N ASN A 538 37.06 -37.77 -17.00
CA ASN A 538 35.93 -38.70 -17.18
C ASN A 538 34.79 -38.42 -16.19
N GLN A 539 33.69 -37.94 -16.75
CA GLN A 539 32.30 -38.39 -16.54
C GLN A 539 31.92 -38.92 -15.15
N ASN A 540 31.05 -38.19 -14.46
CA ASN A 540 29.81 -38.75 -13.94
C ASN A 540 28.79 -37.63 -13.65
N LYS A 541 27.59 -37.81 -14.20
CA LYS A 541 26.36 -37.11 -13.82
C LYS A 541 26.08 -37.34 -12.34
N HIS A 542 25.79 -36.27 -11.60
CA HIS A 542 24.77 -36.26 -10.58
C HIS A 542 24.38 -34.82 -10.27
N ASP A 543 23.08 -34.57 -10.31
CA ASP A 543 22.41 -33.35 -9.88
C ASP A 543 22.78 -33.04 -8.43
N ASP A 544 23.34 -31.85 -8.19
CA ASP A 544 23.43 -31.26 -6.85
C ASP A 544 23.00 -29.80 -6.93
N TYR A 545 21.77 -29.57 -6.47
CA TYR A 545 21.21 -28.26 -6.16
C TYR A 545 22.01 -27.62 -5.02
N VAL A 546 22.66 -26.48 -5.30
CA VAL A 546 23.19 -25.60 -4.25
C VAL A 546 22.26 -24.41 -4.10
N LEU A 547 21.48 -24.42 -3.02
CA LEU A 547 20.69 -23.29 -2.54
C LEU A 547 21.65 -22.20 -2.04
N ILE A 548 21.88 -21.17 -2.86
CA ILE A 548 22.63 -19.97 -2.47
C ILE A 548 21.65 -18.80 -2.32
N SER A 549 21.34 -18.44 -1.08
CA SER A 549 20.82 -17.12 -0.73
C SER A 549 21.98 -16.12 -0.78
N GLY A 550 22.14 -15.36 -1.85
CA GLY A 550 23.21 -14.37 -1.97
C GLY A 550 23.14 -13.55 -3.25
N LYS A 551 23.59 -12.29 -3.15
CA LYS A 551 23.80 -11.37 -4.29
C LYS A 551 24.77 -12.03 -5.29
N GLN A 552 24.47 -11.95 -6.58
CA GLN A 552 25.39 -12.38 -7.64
C GLN A 552 26.01 -11.11 -8.21
N ASP A 553 27.29 -10.90 -7.89
CA ASP A 553 27.95 -9.59 -8.08
C ASP A 553 28.65 -9.43 -9.43
N ILE A 554 28.92 -10.53 -10.15
CA ILE A 554 29.53 -10.55 -11.49
C ILE A 554 29.00 -11.78 -12.25
N VAL A 555 28.61 -11.58 -13.51
CA VAL A 555 28.26 -12.63 -14.49
C VAL A 555 29.04 -12.30 -15.76
N GLN A 556 29.96 -13.17 -16.16
CA GLN A 556 30.82 -12.96 -17.33
C GLN A 556 31.05 -14.28 -18.06
N ASP A 557 31.12 -14.26 -19.39
CA ASP A 557 31.39 -15.40 -20.26
C ASP A 557 30.41 -16.57 -20.04
N VAL A 558 29.11 -16.31 -20.16
CA VAL A 558 28.06 -17.31 -19.89
C VAL A 558 27.23 -17.59 -21.15
N GLU A 559 27.14 -18.86 -21.55
CA GLU A 559 26.29 -19.30 -22.66
C GLU A 559 24.80 -19.10 -22.30
N THR A 560 24.33 -19.68 -21.19
CA THR A 560 22.93 -19.47 -20.74
C THR A 560 22.87 -19.20 -19.25
N GLN A 561 22.13 -18.16 -18.86
CA GLN A 561 21.83 -17.84 -17.46
C GLN A 561 20.33 -17.88 -17.19
N GLU A 562 19.91 -18.89 -16.44
CA GLU A 562 18.55 -19.00 -15.89
C GLU A 562 18.56 -18.70 -14.38
N LEU A 563 17.73 -17.76 -13.93
CA LEU A 563 17.56 -17.53 -12.48
C LEU A 563 16.10 -17.28 -12.11
N GLU A 564 15.62 -18.06 -11.14
CA GLU A 564 14.34 -17.83 -10.48
C GLU A 564 14.47 -17.03 -9.16
N GLY A 565 13.35 -16.55 -8.64
CA GLY A 565 13.24 -15.89 -7.33
C GLY A 565 13.81 -14.47 -7.26
N ASN A 566 13.82 -13.89 -6.06
CA ASN A 566 14.18 -12.47 -5.88
C ASN A 566 15.69 -12.28 -5.72
N LYS A 567 16.36 -11.66 -6.69
CA LYS A 567 17.83 -11.51 -6.71
C LYS A 567 18.29 -10.11 -7.14
N VAL A 568 19.46 -9.71 -6.68
CA VAL A 568 20.18 -8.55 -7.21
C VAL A 568 21.38 -9.06 -8.00
N ILE A 569 21.43 -8.69 -9.27
CA ILE A 569 22.48 -9.06 -10.22
C ILE A 569 23.23 -7.77 -10.59
N ARG A 570 24.56 -7.83 -10.57
CA ARG A 570 25.42 -6.72 -10.98
C ARG A 570 26.43 -7.22 -11.99
N ASN A 571 26.80 -6.34 -12.92
CA ASN A 571 27.88 -6.55 -13.89
C ASN A 571 27.69 -7.84 -14.68
N VAL A 572 26.71 -7.80 -15.60
CA VAL A 572 26.45 -8.85 -16.58
C VAL A 572 27.19 -8.45 -17.85
N GLN A 573 28.10 -9.29 -18.31
CA GLN A 573 28.91 -9.07 -19.50
C GLN A 573 29.05 -10.38 -20.29
N ASP A 574 29.14 -10.33 -21.61
CA ASP A 574 29.44 -11.48 -22.46
C ASP A 574 28.49 -12.68 -22.21
N VAL A 575 27.18 -12.47 -22.43
CA VAL A 575 26.14 -13.50 -22.20
C VAL A 575 25.35 -13.80 -23.48
N GLU A 576 25.26 -15.06 -23.88
CA GLU A 576 24.49 -15.44 -25.09
C GLU A 576 22.98 -15.39 -24.82
N THR A 577 22.50 -16.04 -23.76
CA THR A 577 21.08 -16.02 -23.38
C THR A 577 20.89 -15.80 -21.89
N GLN A 578 20.06 -14.83 -21.51
CA GLN A 578 19.70 -14.55 -20.12
C GLN A 578 18.19 -14.60 -19.90
N GLU A 579 17.74 -15.65 -19.23
CA GLU A 579 16.35 -15.88 -18.84
C GLU A 579 16.18 -15.65 -17.33
N LEU A 580 15.33 -14.71 -16.95
CA LEU A 580 15.16 -14.38 -15.54
C LEU A 580 13.68 -14.36 -15.17
N GLU A 581 13.32 -15.06 -14.10
CA GLU A 581 11.96 -15.02 -13.54
C GLU A 581 11.95 -14.38 -12.14
N GLY A 582 10.78 -13.87 -11.73
CA GLY A 582 10.58 -13.24 -10.43
C GLY A 582 11.15 -11.81 -10.31
N ASN A 583 11.25 -11.29 -9.08
CA ASN A 583 11.55 -9.87 -8.89
C ASN A 583 13.05 -9.59 -8.78
N LYS A 584 13.65 -8.93 -9.78
CA LYS A 584 15.10 -8.72 -9.83
C LYS A 584 15.52 -7.26 -9.98
N VAL A 585 16.69 -6.93 -9.43
CA VAL A 585 17.39 -5.67 -9.71
C VAL A 585 18.66 -6.00 -10.47
N ILE A 586 18.76 -5.54 -11.71
CA ILE A 586 19.88 -5.81 -12.61
C ILE A 586 20.60 -4.48 -12.88
N ARG A 587 21.93 -4.49 -12.83
CA ARG A 587 22.75 -3.29 -13.07
C ARG A 587 23.95 -3.63 -13.91
N ASN A 588 24.24 -2.75 -14.88
CA ASN A 588 25.37 -2.85 -15.79
C ASN A 588 25.26 -4.15 -16.59
N VAL A 589 24.43 -4.12 -17.63
CA VAL A 589 24.27 -5.19 -18.62
C VAL A 589 24.98 -4.72 -19.87
N GLN A 590 25.91 -5.52 -20.37
CA GLN A 590 26.70 -5.24 -21.55
C GLN A 590 26.92 -6.53 -22.36
N ASP A 591 26.97 -6.44 -23.69
CA ASP A 591 27.31 -7.55 -24.58
C ASP A 591 26.42 -8.79 -24.33
N VAL A 592 25.10 -8.63 -24.52
CA VAL A 592 24.11 -9.72 -24.36
C VAL A 592 23.37 -9.99 -25.66
N GLU A 593 23.38 -11.23 -26.16
CA GLU A 593 22.70 -11.57 -27.41
C GLU A 593 21.17 -11.64 -27.21
N THR A 594 20.67 -12.44 -26.28
CA THR A 594 19.22 -12.49 -25.96
C THR A 594 18.95 -12.32 -24.48
N GLN A 595 18.04 -11.41 -24.13
CA GLN A 595 17.63 -11.14 -22.75
C GLN A 595 16.10 -11.24 -22.57
N GLU A 596 15.65 -12.34 -21.99
CA GLU A 596 14.24 -12.62 -21.71
C GLU A 596 13.89 -12.40 -20.25
N LEU A 597 12.98 -11.45 -20.00
CA LEU A 597 12.73 -10.98 -18.66
C LEU A 597 11.25 -10.98 -18.26
N GLU A 598 10.85 -11.96 -17.46
CA GLU A 598 9.54 -12.02 -16.81
C GLU A 598 9.50 -11.40 -15.39
N GLY A 599 8.32 -11.19 -14.81
CA GLY A 599 8.13 -10.65 -13.44
C GLY A 599 8.35 -9.14 -13.27
N ASN A 600 8.64 -8.64 -12.06
CA ASN A 600 8.89 -7.20 -11.82
C ASN A 600 10.37 -6.87 -11.67
N LYS A 601 10.94 -6.04 -12.56
CA LYS A 601 12.39 -5.75 -12.55
C LYS A 601 12.75 -4.28 -12.59
N VAL A 602 13.88 -3.97 -11.98
CA VAL A 602 14.56 -2.67 -12.11
C VAL A 602 15.90 -2.89 -12.79
N ILE A 603 16.06 -2.37 -14.00
CA ILE A 603 17.23 -2.54 -14.84
C ILE A 603 17.90 -1.18 -15.03
N ARG A 604 19.23 -1.13 -14.96
CA ARG A 604 19.99 0.12 -15.14
C ARG A 604 21.25 -0.15 -15.94
N ASN A 605 21.54 0.75 -16.87
CA ASN A 605 22.71 0.72 -17.74
C ASN A 605 22.71 -0.58 -18.57
N VAL A 606 21.92 -0.57 -19.63
CA VAL A 606 21.85 -1.62 -20.64
C VAL A 606 22.56 -1.09 -21.88
N GLN A 607 23.53 -1.84 -22.38
CA GLN A 607 24.33 -1.48 -23.54
C GLN A 607 24.59 -2.74 -24.38
N ASP A 608 24.64 -2.61 -25.71
CA ASP A 608 25.05 -3.67 -26.63
C ASP A 608 24.21 -4.96 -26.43
N VAL A 609 22.90 -4.86 -26.66
CA VAL A 609 21.96 -6.00 -26.56
C VAL A 609 21.29 -6.27 -27.91
N GLU A 610 21.37 -7.49 -28.43
CA GLU A 610 20.75 -7.81 -29.73
C GLU A 610 19.22 -7.94 -29.60
N THR A 611 18.72 -8.81 -28.73
CA THR A 611 17.26 -8.94 -28.49
C THR A 611 16.93 -8.80 -27.00
N GLN A 612 15.98 -7.93 -26.68
CA GLN A 612 15.50 -7.72 -25.32
C GLN A 612 13.97 -7.85 -25.22
N GLU A 613 13.52 -8.96 -24.63
CA GLU A 613 12.11 -9.26 -24.39
C GLU A 613 11.73 -9.03 -22.92
N LEU A 614 10.69 -8.23 -22.70
CA LEU A 614 10.36 -7.75 -21.37
C LEU A 614 8.87 -7.88 -21.10
N GLU A 615 8.50 -8.86 -20.28
CA GLU A 615 7.13 -9.04 -19.77
C GLU A 615 6.96 -8.48 -18.34
N GLY A 616 5.72 -8.31 -17.86
CA GLY A 616 5.42 -7.81 -16.50
C GLY A 616 5.69 -6.30 -16.28
N ASN A 617 5.90 -5.84 -15.02
CA ASN A 617 6.14 -4.41 -14.74
C ASN A 617 7.64 -4.09 -14.60
N LYS A 618 8.19 -3.20 -15.43
CA LYS A 618 9.64 -2.86 -15.36
C LYS A 618 9.92 -1.36 -15.26
N VAL A 619 11.03 -1.04 -14.59
CA VAL A 619 11.66 0.28 -14.63
C VAL A 619 13.05 0.14 -15.21
N ILE A 620 13.27 0.75 -16.38
CA ILE A 620 14.53 0.65 -17.13
C ILE A 620 15.12 2.05 -17.31
N ARG A 621 16.43 2.16 -17.15
CA ARG A 621 17.15 3.43 -17.30
C ARG A 621 18.46 3.24 -18.03
N ASN A 622 18.76 4.18 -18.93
CA ASN A 622 19.98 4.21 -19.73
C ASN A 622 20.08 2.94 -20.57
N VAL A 623 19.30 2.92 -21.66
CA VAL A 623 19.33 1.88 -22.69
C VAL A 623 20.05 2.47 -23.89
N GLN A 624 21.06 1.79 -24.37
CA GLN A 624 21.87 2.21 -25.51
C GLN A 624 22.18 0.99 -26.38
N ASP A 625 22.23 1.16 -27.69
CA ASP A 625 22.70 0.14 -28.65
C ASP A 625 21.92 -1.19 -28.49
N VAL A 626 20.61 -1.14 -28.76
CA VAL A 626 19.74 -2.33 -28.73
C VAL A 626 19.13 -2.59 -30.11
N GLU A 627 19.30 -3.79 -30.68
CA GLU A 627 18.77 -4.07 -32.03
C GLU A 627 17.24 -4.25 -31.97
N THR A 628 16.72 -5.19 -31.19
CA THR A 628 15.28 -5.40 -31.03
C THR A 628 14.86 -5.32 -29.56
N GLN A 629 13.84 -4.51 -29.27
CA GLN A 629 13.29 -4.35 -27.93
C GLN A 629 11.76 -4.56 -27.92
N GLU A 630 11.33 -5.67 -27.33
CA GLU A 630 9.93 -6.02 -27.16
C GLU A 630 9.45 -5.76 -25.73
N LEU A 631 8.37 -5.00 -25.60
CA LEU A 631 7.89 -4.49 -24.33
C LEU A 631 6.42 -4.80 -24.13
N GLU A 632 6.09 -5.79 -23.31
CA GLU A 632 4.72 -6.08 -22.88
C GLU A 632 4.42 -5.59 -21.45
N GLY A 633 3.15 -5.40 -21.06
CA GLY A 633 2.77 -4.96 -19.69
C GLY A 633 3.01 -3.46 -19.37
N ASN A 634 3.18 -3.07 -18.10
CA ASN A 634 3.38 -1.66 -17.74
C ASN A 634 4.88 -1.32 -17.57
N LYS A 635 5.40 -0.34 -18.31
CA LYS A 635 6.85 0.00 -18.28
C LYS A 635 7.11 1.48 -18.09
N VAL A 636 8.18 1.79 -17.36
CA VAL A 636 8.78 3.13 -17.30
C VAL A 636 10.22 3.06 -17.79
N ILE A 637 10.48 3.67 -18.94
CA ILE A 637 11.79 3.65 -19.59
C ILE A 637 12.31 5.08 -19.73
N ARG A 638 13.60 5.29 -19.45
CA ARG A 638 14.23 6.61 -19.53
C ARG A 638 15.60 6.52 -20.17
N ASN A 639 15.91 7.51 -21.00
CA ASN A 639 17.18 7.65 -21.71
C ASN A 639 17.39 6.41 -22.59
N VAL A 640 16.65 6.37 -23.69
CA VAL A 640 16.77 5.34 -24.73
C VAL A 640 17.50 5.98 -25.89
N GLN A 641 18.57 5.34 -26.35
CA GLN A 641 19.39 5.81 -27.46
C GLN A 641 19.74 4.63 -28.36
N ASP A 642 19.75 4.83 -29.68
CA ASP A 642 20.25 3.86 -30.65
C ASP A 642 19.53 2.50 -30.55
N VAL A 643 18.22 2.49 -30.84
CA VAL A 643 17.39 1.26 -30.88
C VAL A 643 16.85 1.03 -32.29
N GLU A 644 17.11 -0.13 -32.91
CA GLU A 644 16.71 -0.37 -34.31
C GLU A 644 15.20 -0.66 -34.42
N THR A 645 14.68 -1.60 -33.65
CA THR A 645 13.26 -1.94 -33.60
C THR A 645 12.73 -1.93 -32.17
N GLN A 646 11.64 -1.20 -31.94
CA GLN A 646 10.97 -1.14 -30.64
C GLN A 646 9.48 -1.44 -30.75
N GLU A 647 9.07 -2.58 -30.20
CA GLU A 647 7.67 -3.00 -30.14
C GLU A 647 7.10 -2.76 -28.75
N LEU A 648 5.94 -2.11 -28.72
CA LEU A 648 5.33 -1.63 -27.48
C LEU A 648 3.90 -2.15 -27.35
N GLU A 649 3.61 -2.98 -26.35
CA GLU A 649 2.23 -3.37 -25.99
C GLU A 649 1.88 -3.04 -24.53
N GLY A 650 0.72 -2.43 -24.28
CA GLY A 650 0.26 -2.04 -22.93
C GLY A 650 0.63 -0.60 -22.52
N ASN A 651 0.48 -0.24 -21.24
CA ASN A 651 0.69 1.14 -20.79
C ASN A 651 2.18 1.47 -20.60
N LYS A 652 2.72 2.39 -21.41
CA LYS A 652 4.14 2.77 -21.36
C LYS A 652 4.34 4.25 -21.06
N VAL A 653 5.38 4.55 -20.27
CA VAL A 653 5.95 5.89 -20.12
C VAL A 653 7.40 5.87 -20.54
N ILE A 654 7.70 6.44 -21.71
CA ILE A 654 9.05 6.51 -22.27
C ILE A 654 9.49 7.97 -22.32
N ARG A 655 10.72 8.25 -21.89
CA ARG A 655 11.27 9.62 -21.87
C ARG A 655 12.69 9.66 -22.40
N ASN A 656 13.00 10.74 -23.12
CA ASN A 656 14.32 11.01 -23.70
C ASN A 656 14.70 9.86 -24.63
N VAL A 657 14.00 9.78 -25.76
CA VAL A 657 14.22 8.81 -26.82
C VAL A 657 14.99 9.49 -27.93
N GLN A 658 16.08 8.88 -28.36
CA GLN A 658 16.92 9.39 -29.41
C GLN A 658 17.30 8.23 -30.34
N ASP A 659 17.28 8.46 -31.65
CA ASP A 659 17.77 7.52 -32.67
C ASP A 659 17.10 6.14 -32.58
N VAL A 660 15.77 6.11 -32.76
CA VAL A 660 14.99 4.87 -32.92
C VAL A 660 14.55 4.70 -34.38
N GLU A 661 14.91 3.60 -35.04
CA GLU A 661 14.69 3.44 -36.49
C GLU A 661 13.24 3.04 -36.81
N THR A 662 12.71 2.03 -36.12
CA THR A 662 11.32 1.54 -36.27
C THR A 662 10.64 1.41 -34.91
N GLN A 663 9.43 1.97 -34.78
CA GLN A 663 8.64 1.88 -33.56
C GLN A 663 7.19 1.51 -33.85
N GLU A 664 6.74 0.37 -33.31
CA GLU A 664 5.37 -0.13 -33.46
C GLU A 664 4.54 0.12 -32.20
N LEU A 665 3.32 0.63 -32.40
CA LEU A 665 2.51 1.18 -31.32
C LEU A 665 1.09 0.57 -31.24
N GLU A 666 0.84 -0.18 -30.16
CA GLU A 666 -0.53 -0.56 -29.74
C GLU A 666 -0.95 0.00 -28.36
N ARG A 667 -2.20 0.48 -28.22
CA ARG A 667 -2.86 0.95 -26.96
C ARG A 667 -2.29 2.26 -26.34
N ASN A 668 -2.75 2.65 -25.14
CA ASN A 668 -2.52 3.97 -24.51
C ASN A 668 -1.06 4.23 -24.08
N LYS A 669 -0.42 5.31 -24.55
CA LYS A 669 1.00 5.61 -24.29
C LYS A 669 1.31 7.10 -24.11
N VAL A 670 2.37 7.40 -23.33
CA VAL A 670 2.96 8.74 -23.17
C VAL A 670 4.45 8.69 -23.49
N ILE A 671 4.84 9.27 -24.63
CA ILE A 671 6.23 9.42 -25.07
C ILE A 671 6.59 10.91 -25.03
N ARG A 672 7.73 11.26 -24.44
CA ARG A 672 8.20 12.66 -24.33
C ARG A 672 9.67 12.79 -24.69
N ASN A 673 10.02 13.91 -25.34
CA ASN A 673 11.37 14.28 -25.76
C ASN A 673 11.95 13.26 -26.75
N VAL A 674 11.31 13.13 -27.91
CA VAL A 674 11.81 12.37 -29.07
C VAL A 674 12.66 13.31 -29.93
N LEU A 675 13.90 12.93 -30.19
CA LEU A 675 14.86 13.73 -30.99
C LEU A 675 14.92 13.28 -32.47
N SER A 676 14.68 12.00 -32.76
CA SER A 676 14.74 11.39 -34.11
C SER A 676 14.01 10.03 -34.12
N GLU A 677 12.98 9.89 -34.96
CA GLU A 677 12.26 8.63 -35.26
C GLU A 677 12.08 8.54 -36.79
N MET A 678 12.52 7.44 -37.43
CA MET A 678 12.53 7.35 -38.90
C MET A 678 11.24 6.74 -39.49
N ASN A 679 10.56 5.81 -38.82
CA ASN A 679 9.27 5.26 -39.24
C ASN A 679 8.37 4.91 -38.03
N SER A 680 7.15 5.47 -37.96
CA SER A 680 6.14 5.11 -36.96
C SER A 680 4.88 4.54 -37.61
N GLY A 681 4.51 3.31 -37.25
CA GLY A 681 3.22 2.72 -37.57
C GLY A 681 2.22 3.04 -36.45
N VAL A 682 1.20 3.86 -36.73
CA VAL A 682 0.16 4.17 -35.74
C VAL A 682 -0.95 3.12 -35.83
N GLY A 683 -0.96 2.17 -34.90
CA GLY A 683 -2.11 1.30 -34.64
C GLY A 683 -3.23 2.05 -33.90
N GLU A 684 -4.47 1.58 -34.04
CA GLU A 684 -5.67 2.20 -33.46
C GLU A 684 -5.59 2.34 -31.92
N GLY A 685 -5.25 3.53 -31.42
CA GLY A 685 -5.18 3.81 -29.99
C GLY A 685 -4.99 5.29 -29.64
N ASN A 686 -5.53 5.72 -28.49
CA ASN A 686 -5.41 7.10 -27.99
C ASN A 686 -4.03 7.33 -27.34
N GLY A 687 -3.06 7.87 -28.09
CA GLY A 687 -1.72 8.24 -27.60
C GLY A 687 -1.45 9.75 -27.65
N VAL A 688 -0.69 10.27 -26.69
CA VAL A 688 -0.17 11.66 -26.72
C VAL A 688 1.34 11.62 -26.95
N ILE A 689 1.76 12.01 -28.16
CA ILE A 689 3.17 12.21 -28.53
C ILE A 689 3.44 13.72 -28.44
N GLN A 690 4.31 14.16 -27.53
CA GLN A 690 4.77 15.56 -27.46
C GLN A 690 6.18 15.68 -28.04
N ASN A 691 6.26 16.13 -29.29
CA ASN A 691 7.51 16.41 -29.98
C ASN A 691 7.97 17.84 -29.70
N GLN A 692 9.18 18.02 -29.17
CA GLN A 692 9.90 19.29 -29.21
C GLN A 692 10.95 19.22 -30.32
N THR A 693 10.54 19.37 -31.57
CA THR A 693 11.47 19.52 -32.70
C THR A 693 11.91 20.97 -32.84
N THR A 694 13.21 21.23 -32.73
CA THR A 694 13.85 22.41 -33.33
C THR A 694 13.91 22.21 -34.85
N ASN A 695 13.43 23.20 -35.63
CA ASN A 695 13.49 23.28 -37.11
C ASN A 695 14.81 22.70 -37.67
N THR A 696 14.82 21.90 -38.73
CA THR A 696 14.51 22.23 -40.14
C THR A 696 14.35 20.91 -40.91
N ASP A 697 13.60 20.90 -42.03
CA ASP A 697 13.36 19.76 -42.95
C ASP A 697 12.02 19.02 -42.80
N LYS A 698 10.93 19.74 -43.09
CA LYS A 698 9.64 19.16 -43.52
C LYS A 698 9.20 19.78 -44.85
N GLN A 699 9.83 19.35 -45.94
CA GLN A 699 9.31 19.52 -47.30
C GLN A 699 9.59 18.27 -48.13
N GLN A 700 8.79 17.22 -47.91
CA GLN A 700 8.42 16.14 -48.84
C GLN A 700 7.66 15.09 -48.01
N LEU A 701 6.73 14.35 -48.63
CA LEU A 701 5.81 13.38 -48.03
C LEU A 701 4.49 13.95 -47.49
N TYR A 702 3.69 14.51 -48.41
CA TYR A 702 2.22 14.39 -48.39
C TYR A 702 1.75 14.37 -49.85
N SER A 703 1.86 13.22 -50.52
CA SER A 703 1.22 13.02 -51.82
C SER A 703 1.11 11.54 -52.21
N GLU A 704 0.69 10.64 -51.33
CA GLU A 704 0.44 9.24 -51.75
C GLU A 704 -0.35 8.41 -50.71
N SER A 705 -1.50 8.88 -50.23
CA SER A 705 -2.40 8.03 -49.41
C SER A 705 -3.85 8.52 -49.48
N ALA A 706 -4.33 8.82 -50.69
CA ALA A 706 -5.73 9.17 -50.94
C ALA A 706 -6.24 8.43 -52.18
N HIS A 707 -6.17 7.10 -52.17
CA HIS A 707 -6.98 6.25 -53.02
C HIS A 707 -7.21 4.93 -52.30
N GLU A 708 -8.46 4.45 -52.36
CA GLU A 708 -9.00 3.24 -51.71
C GLU A 708 -9.35 3.40 -50.23
N ILE A 709 -10.54 3.91 -49.91
CA ILE A 709 -11.69 3.13 -49.39
C ILE A 709 -12.95 3.99 -49.58
N GLN A 710 -13.82 3.63 -50.52
CA GLN A 710 -15.30 3.65 -50.39
C GLN A 710 -15.93 3.37 -51.76
N SER A 711 -16.43 2.15 -51.92
CA SER A 711 -17.40 1.78 -52.95
C SER A 711 -18.55 1.02 -52.30
N SER A 712 -19.78 1.32 -52.73
CA SER A 712 -21.12 0.90 -52.22
C SER A 712 -21.62 1.82 -51.09
N VAL A 713 -22.75 2.54 -51.18
CA VAL A 713 -24.03 2.35 -51.90
C VAL A 713 -24.60 3.74 -52.30
N ASN A 714 -25.30 3.79 -53.46
CA ASN A 714 -25.92 4.96 -54.10
C ASN A 714 -27.27 5.41 -53.47
N VAL A 715 -27.74 6.58 -53.96
CA VAL A 715 -29.14 7.09 -54.04
C VAL A 715 -29.60 7.97 -52.84
N ASP A 716 -30.04 9.22 -52.94
CA ASP A 716 -30.29 10.16 -54.05
C ASP A 716 -30.33 11.63 -53.55
N ASN A 717 -30.12 12.54 -54.49
CA ASN A 717 -30.17 14.01 -54.39
C ASN A 717 -31.52 14.57 -53.89
N SER A 718 -31.50 15.72 -53.20
CA SER A 718 -31.90 17.02 -53.81
C SER A 718 -32.11 18.18 -52.82
N THR A 719 -31.46 19.31 -53.15
CA THR A 719 -31.95 20.70 -53.12
C THR A 719 -32.17 21.47 -51.81
N ASN A 720 -31.50 22.63 -51.76
CA ASN A 720 -31.97 23.98 -51.39
C ASN A 720 -32.54 24.16 -49.97
N GLU A 721 -32.29 25.22 -49.20
CA GLU A 721 -31.83 26.59 -49.41
C GLU A 721 -31.58 27.14 -47.98
N ILE A 722 -30.58 28.00 -47.80
CA ILE A 722 -30.45 28.91 -46.64
C ILE A 722 -31.19 30.21 -47.05
N PRO A 723 -32.07 30.80 -46.21
CA PRO A 723 -31.67 31.97 -45.39
C PRO A 723 -32.42 32.06 -44.03
N SER A 724 -31.72 32.20 -42.92
CA SER A 724 -31.32 33.46 -42.26
C SER A 724 -32.36 34.04 -41.27
N ILE A 725 -31.92 34.16 -40.00
CA ILE A 725 -32.17 35.24 -39.02
C ILE A 725 -33.62 35.40 -38.50
N GLN A 726 -33.82 35.19 -37.19
CA GLN A 726 -34.25 36.23 -36.23
C GLN A 726 -34.40 35.65 -34.80
N GLU A 727 -33.48 36.07 -33.93
CA GLU A 727 -33.73 36.76 -32.65
C GLU A 727 -35.03 36.55 -31.84
N PHE A 728 -34.78 36.34 -30.54
CA PHE A 728 -35.50 36.78 -29.34
C PHE A 728 -36.70 35.99 -28.76
N ASP A 729 -36.45 35.62 -27.50
CA ASP A 729 -37.30 35.72 -26.30
C ASP A 729 -38.35 34.67 -25.93
N GLU A 730 -38.14 34.21 -24.69
CA GLU A 730 -39.09 33.94 -23.59
C GLU A 730 -40.20 32.91 -23.82
N GLU A 731 -40.07 31.73 -23.19
CA GLU A 731 -40.56 31.46 -21.81
C GLU A 731 -39.91 30.21 -21.21
#